data_AF-A0A2S5CG81-F1
#
_entry.id   AF-A0A2S5CG81-F1
#
_cell.length_a   1.000
_cell.length_b   1.000
_cell.length_c   1.000
_cell.angle_alpha   90.00
_cell.angle_beta   90.00
_cell.angle_gamma   90.00
#
_symmetry.space_group_name_H-M   'P 1'
#
loop_
_entity.id
_entity.type
_entity.pdbx_description
1 polymer ?
#
loop_
_entity_poly.entity_id
_entity_poly.type
_entity_poly.pdbx_seq_one_letter_code
_entity_poly.pdbx_strand_id
1 'polypeptide(L)'
;MSSHLVIGLGGTGGKVIRSFRKLVFQQFHEREPKALNIQYLYVDSSSEMMAHDDPNWKILGKNLQLDKHRQLLIKGGADLSAHLENLSNYPGIQAWIGDKSQWKDILNSIVGEILGGQKRRLGRFLFACKVKEFRDRVQALVRDLQNASGNNAVTFHICCGLAGGTGSGSIVDAVCQIREMYPNDKIILYTLLPDSHPKPNWDTGNYHANGYAALLELNALSIGAWQPHDVTGNKSRLQLKDPFNGCYLFFNKNENDVAVDVERDVPDIVADFLFQKLVVMRELRWESLARMENAENGDGTPECTLTGSPERSKRFLAFGLKRLAYPETEIREFLTYHFAKQAGLQMLFNNWTDGIGFHDEPKPYPFAMEVRKKEVRERWAISDEHLTLSRGILIEEVNTKTWQPFAMEWQNFIVNSKLLLKDSVTADRWVAELQSRCQDRFERGFRQHGVHKFFEIKTATHADHAREIRRRIESELFEEWRNGTRSLYDIKRLLEALLQSLDEYLRDCAEKVVFHQTTSEAIQIQRINPNRREESKVGVFSAMLGKREQLFEAQSLALQDYYFHLTCMEGWQFAQTLLPVIVRDITAFANEVDQTLSSLVEINKLFQKGIDERCQNTDKNDFRRPLVYFYHPDIVRSFSQRLVKDKAMQANQAMAARDALINQLGENANFSQLNARILKQQWMDSIESVCEQSVENAHNTVITVEKDLPRQLNVSIIEKLAKEFSGNEEGLTRFVHDLANYAGNYLTFNPLEVNKKGPGIAESPTKLSVFAVIRPQTRDWGSFATQLDGILKGSRNIQPEILQSETRNSEITFINITNLFPLRYVQHLVFLKERYDLRLKQTSNPGRLRLELHCEGDGNQHPPLYTASEEDNRRESLPYLLIARAVGAIQLVTSPSTGKSELNLLSKDSDGFDNDPILLGATLPESVDKLNIKNSSLIKSEVQRILQQNYQHVDKQKELVAQILVLVEGIKADECQGDINAPLYKRFNEAGKLAVKIIRGDA
;
A
#
# COMPACT_ATOMS: atom_id res chain seq x y z
N MET A 1 -6.36 17.74 -22.12
CA MET A 1 -6.08 16.65 -21.17
C MET A 1 -7.31 16.43 -20.31
N SER A 2 -7.83 15.21 -20.17
CA SER A 2 -9.02 14.93 -19.35
C SER A 2 -8.66 14.90 -17.87
N SER A 3 -9.52 15.48 -17.02
CA SER A 3 -9.30 15.60 -15.58
C SER A 3 -10.10 14.54 -14.82
N HIS A 4 -9.44 13.77 -13.95
CA HIS A 4 -10.08 12.68 -13.21
C HIS A 4 -9.79 12.77 -11.71
N LEU A 5 -10.83 12.63 -10.88
CA LEU A 5 -10.70 12.49 -9.44
C LEU A 5 -11.18 11.09 -9.01
N VAL A 6 -10.26 10.26 -8.53
CA VAL A 6 -10.56 8.91 -8.02
C VAL A 6 -10.76 8.97 -6.51
N ILE A 7 -11.97 8.65 -6.06
CA ILE A 7 -12.38 8.70 -4.66
C ILE A 7 -12.62 7.28 -4.16
N GLY A 8 -11.89 6.87 -3.12
CA GLY A 8 -12.04 5.57 -2.48
C GLY A 8 -12.79 5.72 -1.16
N LEU A 9 -13.93 5.05 -1.01
CA LEU A 9 -14.71 5.05 0.24
C LEU A 9 -14.60 3.69 0.95
N GLY A 10 -14.12 3.73 2.19
CA GLY A 10 -13.86 2.55 3.00
C GLY A 10 -12.74 1.67 2.46
N GLY A 11 -12.53 0.52 3.11
CA GLY A 11 -11.37 -0.33 2.83
C GLY A 11 -11.24 -0.80 1.37
N THR A 12 -12.34 -1.16 0.71
CA THR A 12 -12.32 -1.54 -0.72
C THR A 12 -11.83 -0.39 -1.59
N GLY A 13 -12.32 0.83 -1.36
CA GLY A 13 -11.91 2.01 -2.13
C GLY A 13 -10.43 2.35 -1.95
N GLY A 14 -9.91 2.24 -0.71
CA GLY A 14 -8.48 2.44 -0.42
C GLY A 14 -7.59 1.42 -1.13
N LYS A 15 -7.99 0.14 -1.12
CA LYS A 15 -7.27 -0.94 -1.82
C LYS A 15 -7.23 -0.70 -3.34
N VAL A 16 -8.34 -0.27 -3.95
CA VAL A 16 -8.38 0.06 -5.39
C VAL A 16 -7.44 1.23 -5.73
N ILE A 17 -7.45 2.31 -4.95
CA ILE A 17 -6.52 3.45 -5.19
C ILE A 17 -5.07 2.99 -5.09
N ARG A 18 -4.74 2.20 -4.07
CA ARG A 18 -3.40 1.64 -3.88
C ARG A 18 -2.95 0.85 -5.11
N SER A 19 -3.76 -0.09 -5.58
CA SER A 19 -3.44 -0.89 -6.76
C SER A 19 -3.32 -0.04 -8.02
N PHE A 20 -4.23 0.94 -8.21
CA PHE A 20 -4.19 1.83 -9.36
C PHE A 20 -2.91 2.68 -9.39
N ARG A 21 -2.50 3.26 -8.25
CA ARG A 21 -1.26 4.03 -8.16
C ARG A 21 -0.01 3.18 -8.44
N LYS A 22 -0.01 1.91 -8.03
CA LYS A 22 1.06 0.96 -8.41
C LYS A 22 1.14 0.77 -9.92
N LEU A 23 0.01 0.58 -10.61
CA LEU A 23 -0.01 0.45 -12.07
C LEU A 23 0.47 1.73 -12.78
N VAL A 24 0.08 2.90 -12.27
CA VAL A 24 0.56 4.20 -12.77
C VAL A 24 2.08 4.32 -12.59
N PHE A 25 2.60 4.01 -11.40
CA PHE A 25 4.04 4.05 -11.14
C PHE A 25 4.80 3.05 -12.03
N GLN A 26 4.28 1.84 -12.24
CA GLN A 26 4.88 0.86 -13.14
C GLN A 26 4.97 1.34 -14.59
N GLN A 27 4.05 2.19 -15.04
CA GLN A 27 4.05 2.71 -16.40
C GLN A 27 5.00 3.90 -16.59
N PHE A 28 5.02 4.83 -15.62
CA PHE A 28 5.70 6.12 -15.79
C PHE A 28 6.96 6.25 -14.96
N HIS A 29 7.21 5.35 -14.01
CA HIS A 29 8.30 5.42 -13.03
C HIS A 29 8.32 6.73 -12.20
N GLU A 30 7.18 7.42 -12.16
CA GLU A 30 6.99 8.67 -11.44
C GLU A 30 5.81 8.54 -10.47
N ARG A 31 5.95 9.07 -9.25
CA ARG A 31 4.86 9.07 -8.25
C ARG A 31 3.64 9.87 -8.71
N GLU A 32 3.89 10.97 -9.41
CA GLU A 32 2.87 11.91 -9.90
C GLU A 32 3.24 12.29 -11.35
N PRO A 33 2.94 11.43 -12.34
CA PRO A 33 3.34 11.67 -13.71
C PRO A 33 2.69 12.92 -14.27
N LYS A 34 3.50 13.90 -14.73
CA LYS A 34 2.96 15.16 -15.30
C LYS A 34 2.08 14.95 -16.54
N ALA A 35 2.26 13.82 -17.21
CA ALA A 35 1.46 13.40 -18.36
C ALA A 35 0.06 12.89 -17.99
N LEU A 36 -0.29 12.78 -16.70
CA LEU A 36 -1.62 12.40 -16.22
C LEU A 36 -2.24 13.50 -15.36
N ASN A 37 -3.50 13.84 -15.63
CA ASN A 37 -4.25 14.79 -14.82
C ASN A 37 -5.25 14.04 -13.94
N ILE A 38 -4.71 13.32 -12.95
CA ILE A 38 -5.46 12.45 -12.06
C ILE A 38 -5.14 12.81 -10.61
N GLN A 39 -6.17 13.03 -9.79
CA GLN A 39 -6.06 13.22 -8.35
C GLN A 39 -6.77 12.10 -7.58
N TYR A 40 -6.48 11.98 -6.29
CA TYR A 40 -6.97 10.91 -5.44
C TYR A 40 -7.52 11.46 -4.12
N LEU A 41 -8.61 10.87 -3.62
CA LEU A 41 -9.11 11.11 -2.28
C LEU A 41 -9.51 9.78 -1.62
N TYR A 42 -8.87 9.44 -0.50
CA TYR A 42 -9.23 8.27 0.29
C TYR A 42 -9.99 8.67 1.55
N VAL A 43 -11.18 8.11 1.75
CA VAL A 43 -12.06 8.37 2.90
C VAL A 43 -12.35 7.07 3.63
N ASP A 44 -11.97 6.97 4.91
CA ASP A 44 -12.27 5.81 5.75
C ASP A 44 -12.48 6.23 7.21
N SER A 45 -13.16 5.40 7.99
CA SER A 45 -13.26 5.51 9.44
C SER A 45 -12.10 4.85 10.19
N SER A 46 -11.29 4.04 9.50
CA SER A 46 -10.06 3.41 10.02
C SER A 46 -8.79 4.07 9.46
N SER A 47 -7.78 4.24 10.31
CA SER A 47 -6.45 4.75 9.94
C SER A 47 -5.48 3.66 9.45
N GLU A 48 -5.86 2.39 9.49
CA GLU A 48 -4.98 1.23 9.21
C GLU A 48 -4.25 1.35 7.87
N MET A 49 -4.94 1.77 6.80
CA MET A 49 -4.35 1.94 5.46
C MET A 49 -3.91 3.39 5.14
N MET A 50 -3.91 4.29 6.13
CA MET A 50 -3.50 5.70 5.96
C MET A 50 -2.07 5.99 6.45
N ALA A 51 -1.43 5.03 7.14
CA ALA A 51 -0.08 5.20 7.66
C ALA A 51 0.94 5.43 6.54
N HIS A 52 1.88 6.36 6.77
CA HIS A 52 2.88 6.72 5.76
C HIS A 52 3.83 5.56 5.45
N ASP A 53 4.10 4.70 6.41
CA ASP A 53 5.04 3.59 6.33
C ASP A 53 4.39 2.24 5.97
N ASP A 54 3.11 2.21 5.59
CA ASP A 54 2.42 0.98 5.19
C ASP A 54 3.16 0.28 4.04
N PRO A 55 3.72 -0.92 4.26
CA PRO A 55 4.51 -1.62 3.25
C PRO A 55 3.68 -2.00 2.01
N ASN A 56 2.37 -2.11 2.14
CA ASN A 56 1.50 -2.46 1.03
C ASN A 56 1.41 -1.35 -0.03
N TRP A 57 1.77 -0.11 0.29
CA TRP A 57 1.80 1.02 -0.64
C TRP A 57 3.16 1.19 -1.35
N LYS A 58 4.13 0.31 -1.10
CA LYS A 58 5.44 0.36 -1.75
C LYS A 58 5.50 -0.48 -3.02
N ILE A 59 6.36 -0.03 -3.95
CA ILE A 59 6.80 -0.76 -5.15
C ILE A 59 8.21 -0.29 -5.49
N LEU A 60 9.15 -1.21 -5.77
CA LEU A 60 10.54 -0.89 -6.13
C LEU A 60 11.20 0.13 -5.15
N GLY A 61 11.08 -0.11 -3.84
CA GLY A 61 11.56 0.80 -2.79
C GLY A 61 10.85 2.18 -2.71
N LYS A 62 9.92 2.50 -3.60
CA LYS A 62 9.18 3.78 -3.59
C LYS A 62 7.84 3.65 -2.89
N ASN A 63 7.64 4.46 -1.85
CA ASN A 63 6.35 4.63 -1.20
C ASN A 63 5.36 5.41 -2.08
N LEU A 64 4.18 4.85 -2.37
CA LEU A 64 3.13 5.49 -3.16
C LEU A 64 1.94 5.98 -2.32
N GLN A 65 2.05 5.95 -0.99
CA GLN A 65 1.01 6.41 -0.07
C GLN A 65 0.59 7.85 -0.37
N LEU A 66 -0.69 8.13 -0.14
CA LEU A 66 -1.28 9.45 -0.32
C LEU A 66 -0.81 10.42 0.76
N ASP A 67 -0.59 11.67 0.37
CA ASP A 67 -0.36 12.76 1.31
C ASP A 67 -1.61 13.05 2.15
N LYS A 68 -1.44 13.66 3.33
CA LYS A 68 -2.54 13.95 4.26
C LYS A 68 -3.68 14.76 3.63
N HIS A 69 -3.42 15.62 2.65
CA HIS A 69 -4.48 16.41 1.99
C HIS A 69 -5.41 15.55 1.10
N ARG A 70 -4.95 14.37 0.68
CA ARG A 70 -5.67 13.36 -0.11
C ARG A 70 -6.27 12.24 0.75
N GLN A 71 -6.20 12.36 2.07
CA GLN A 71 -6.76 11.39 3.03
C GLN A 71 -7.77 12.09 3.95
N LEU A 72 -8.92 11.48 4.20
CA LEU A 72 -9.93 11.95 5.13
C LEU A 72 -10.33 10.82 6.08
N LEU A 73 -9.92 10.95 7.34
CA LEU A 73 -10.33 10.04 8.41
C LEU A 73 -11.67 10.52 9.01
N ILE A 74 -12.73 9.75 8.80
CA ILE A 74 -14.07 10.00 9.35
C ILE A 74 -14.28 9.22 10.66
N LYS A 75 -13.54 9.64 11.70
CA LYS A 75 -13.58 9.00 13.03
C LYS A 75 -14.71 9.58 13.90
N GLY A 76 -15.45 8.70 14.56
CA GLY A 76 -16.40 9.05 15.62
C GLY A 76 -15.72 8.92 16.99
N GLY A 77 -15.22 10.02 17.53
CA GLY A 77 -14.68 10.05 18.90
C GLY A 77 -15.79 10.23 19.95
N ALA A 78 -15.40 10.70 21.15
CA ALA A 78 -16.28 11.11 22.25
C ALA A 78 -17.38 12.15 21.87
N ASP A 79 -17.31 12.66 20.65
CA ASP A 79 -18.19 13.68 20.09
C ASP A 79 -19.54 13.13 19.59
N LEU A 80 -19.64 11.86 19.16
CA LEU A 80 -20.89 11.34 18.57
C LEU A 80 -22.07 11.36 19.55
N SER A 81 -21.84 10.98 20.80
CA SER A 81 -22.85 11.03 21.86
C SER A 81 -23.28 12.48 22.13
N ALA A 82 -22.33 13.42 22.15
CA ALA A 82 -22.59 14.84 22.32
C ALA A 82 -23.41 15.44 21.15
N HIS A 83 -23.18 14.98 19.91
CA HIS A 83 -23.98 15.37 18.74
C HIS A 83 -25.43 14.88 18.87
N LEU A 84 -25.65 13.66 19.37
CA LEU A 84 -26.99 13.10 19.59
C LEU A 84 -27.77 13.84 20.69
N GLU A 85 -27.07 14.22 21.76
CA GLU A 85 -27.64 15.03 22.85
C GLU A 85 -28.04 16.43 22.36
N ASN A 86 -27.23 17.03 21.47
CA ASN A 86 -27.42 18.41 20.97
C ASN A 86 -27.91 18.51 19.52
N LEU A 87 -28.76 17.58 19.06
CA LEU A 87 -29.18 17.49 17.65
C LEU A 87 -29.74 18.78 17.03
N SER A 88 -30.34 19.68 17.83
CA SER A 88 -30.82 20.98 17.36
C SER A 88 -29.72 21.86 16.75
N ASN A 89 -28.46 21.64 17.17
CA ASN A 89 -27.30 22.37 16.66
C ASN A 89 -26.71 21.72 15.40
N TYR A 90 -27.25 20.56 14.98
CA TYR A 90 -26.77 19.77 13.85
C TYR A 90 -27.92 19.53 12.86
N PRO A 91 -28.39 20.58 12.15
CA PRO A 91 -29.52 20.47 11.23
C PRO A 91 -29.29 19.44 10.11
N GLY A 92 -28.03 19.26 9.68
CA GLY A 92 -27.64 18.24 8.70
C GLY A 92 -27.72 16.79 9.18
N ILE A 93 -27.97 16.55 10.47
CA ILE A 93 -28.09 15.20 11.07
C ILE A 93 -29.50 14.97 11.62
N GLN A 94 -30.09 15.97 12.27
CA GLN A 94 -31.38 15.88 12.96
C GLN A 94 -32.50 15.24 12.14
N ALA A 95 -32.56 15.51 10.83
CA ALA A 95 -33.68 15.13 9.99
C ALA A 95 -33.74 13.63 9.61
N TRP A 96 -32.64 12.88 9.70
CA TRP A 96 -32.57 11.49 9.21
C TRP A 96 -31.99 10.49 10.23
N ILE A 97 -31.41 10.97 11.33
CA ILE A 97 -30.72 10.14 12.34
C ILE A 97 -31.62 9.09 13.01
N GLY A 98 -32.94 9.33 13.05
CA GLY A 98 -33.93 8.41 13.62
C GLY A 98 -34.05 8.53 15.15
N ASP A 99 -34.62 7.50 15.78
CA ASP A 99 -34.88 7.47 17.22
C ASP A 99 -33.57 7.44 18.03
N LYS A 100 -33.33 8.51 18.80
CA LYS A 100 -32.15 8.69 19.65
C LYS A 100 -31.98 7.53 20.64
N SER A 101 -33.07 6.94 21.14
CA SER A 101 -33.02 5.89 22.16
C SER A 101 -32.30 4.63 21.65
N GLN A 102 -32.36 4.38 20.34
CA GLN A 102 -31.76 3.21 19.69
C GLN A 102 -30.24 3.36 19.51
N TRP A 103 -29.70 4.57 19.58
CA TRP A 103 -28.28 4.85 19.33
C TRP A 103 -27.37 4.51 20.51
N LYS A 104 -27.88 4.50 21.74
CA LYS A 104 -27.06 4.19 22.93
C LYS A 104 -26.37 2.84 22.81
N ASP A 105 -27.11 1.80 22.43
CA ASP A 105 -26.56 0.45 22.24
C ASP A 105 -25.70 0.34 20.98
N ILE A 106 -26.01 1.10 19.92
CA ILE A 106 -25.22 1.13 18.70
C ILE A 106 -23.82 1.67 19.00
N LEU A 107 -23.73 2.81 19.71
CA LEU A 107 -22.47 3.42 20.11
C LEU A 107 -21.71 2.57 21.13
N ASN A 108 -22.40 1.96 22.10
CA ASN A 108 -21.77 1.05 23.07
C ASN A 108 -21.26 -0.26 22.42
N SER A 109 -21.83 -0.68 21.28
CA SER A 109 -21.36 -1.85 20.54
C SER A 109 -20.08 -1.61 19.71
N ILE A 110 -19.56 -0.38 19.69
CA ILE A 110 -18.33 -0.02 19.01
C ILE A 110 -17.14 -0.45 19.88
N VAL A 111 -16.53 -1.59 19.56
CA VAL A 111 -15.31 -2.09 20.22
C VAL A 111 -14.13 -1.96 19.24
N GLY A 112 -13.09 -1.22 19.62
CA GLY A 112 -11.84 -1.07 18.86
C GLY A 112 -11.81 0.08 17.82
N GLU A 113 -10.78 0.10 16.96
CA GLU A 113 -10.54 1.16 15.95
C GLU A 113 -11.42 1.05 14.68
N ILE A 114 -12.21 -0.01 14.52
CA ILE A 114 -13.09 -0.23 13.36
C ILE A 114 -14.48 0.35 13.65
N LEU A 115 -14.64 1.65 13.46
CA LEU A 115 -15.83 2.39 13.89
C LEU A 115 -17.07 2.18 13.01
N GLY A 116 -16.96 1.43 11.90
CA GLY A 116 -18.05 1.23 10.94
C GLY A 116 -18.97 0.04 11.19
N GLY A 117 -18.59 -0.95 12.01
CA GLY A 117 -19.42 -2.06 12.53
C GLY A 117 -20.45 -2.75 11.61
N GLN A 118 -20.30 -2.65 10.28
CA GLN A 118 -21.32 -2.99 9.27
C GLN A 118 -22.68 -2.32 9.47
N LYS A 119 -22.70 -1.10 10.02
CA LYS A 119 -23.92 -0.30 10.20
C LYS A 119 -23.88 0.88 9.25
N ARG A 120 -24.73 0.88 8.22
CA ARG A 120 -24.71 1.89 7.15
C ARG A 120 -25.06 3.28 7.67
N ARG A 121 -26.08 3.41 8.52
CA ARG A 121 -26.44 4.73 9.09
C ARG A 121 -25.38 5.31 10.01
N LEU A 122 -24.60 4.46 10.69
CA LEU A 122 -23.44 4.92 11.46
C LEU A 122 -22.35 5.46 10.51
N GLY A 123 -22.08 4.76 9.40
CA GLY A 123 -21.17 5.27 8.37
C GLY A 123 -21.61 6.62 7.78
N ARG A 124 -22.92 6.78 7.53
CA ARG A 124 -23.52 8.07 7.14
C ARG A 124 -23.31 9.16 8.19
N PHE A 125 -23.50 8.82 9.47
CA PHE A 125 -23.30 9.77 10.58
C PHE A 125 -21.85 10.24 10.70
N LEU A 126 -20.90 9.31 10.61
CA LEU A 126 -19.48 9.62 10.57
C LEU A 126 -19.13 10.55 9.40
N PHE A 127 -19.71 10.28 8.21
CA PHE A 127 -19.52 11.12 7.03
C PHE A 127 -20.13 12.50 7.21
N ALA A 128 -21.35 12.61 7.74
CA ALA A 128 -22.04 13.88 7.99
C ALA A 128 -21.24 14.77 8.95
N CYS A 129 -20.64 14.21 10.00
CA CYS A 129 -19.74 14.93 10.90
C CYS A 129 -18.49 15.51 10.22
N LYS A 130 -18.14 15.03 9.02
CA LYS A 130 -16.96 15.42 8.24
C LYS A 130 -17.27 15.90 6.82
N VAL A 131 -18.54 16.23 6.54
CA VAL A 131 -18.97 16.61 5.20
C VAL A 131 -18.31 17.90 4.74
N LYS A 132 -18.05 18.85 5.65
CA LYS A 132 -17.38 20.11 5.32
C LYS A 132 -15.95 19.82 4.85
N GLU A 133 -15.17 19.06 5.63
CA GLU A 133 -13.81 18.69 5.25
C GLU A 133 -13.78 17.85 3.97
N PHE A 134 -14.78 17.00 3.74
CA PHE A 134 -14.92 16.28 2.47
C PHE A 134 -15.09 17.26 1.30
N ARG A 135 -16.04 18.19 1.39
CA ARG A 135 -16.29 19.20 0.34
C ARG A 135 -15.06 20.07 0.08
N ASP A 136 -14.42 20.57 1.14
CA ASP A 136 -13.24 21.42 1.04
C ASP A 136 -12.08 20.70 0.31
N ARG A 137 -11.87 19.41 0.61
CA ARG A 137 -10.84 18.59 -0.04
C ARG A 137 -11.16 18.29 -1.51
N VAL A 138 -12.42 17.92 -1.81
CA VAL A 138 -12.85 17.71 -3.20
C VAL A 138 -12.65 19.00 -4.01
N GLN A 139 -13.06 20.15 -3.47
CA GLN A 139 -12.88 21.44 -4.13
C GLN A 139 -11.40 21.82 -4.32
N ALA A 140 -10.53 21.54 -3.35
CA ALA A 140 -9.10 21.75 -3.50
C ALA A 140 -8.51 20.89 -4.64
N LEU A 141 -8.78 19.58 -4.63
CA LEU A 141 -8.27 18.65 -5.63
C LEU A 141 -8.82 18.94 -7.04
N VAL A 142 -10.08 19.36 -7.15
CA VAL A 142 -10.67 19.78 -8.43
C VAL A 142 -10.01 21.06 -8.93
N ARG A 143 -9.75 22.05 -8.08
CA ARG A 143 -9.00 23.25 -8.49
C ARG A 143 -7.61 22.89 -9.00
N ASP A 144 -6.90 21.97 -8.35
CA ASP A 144 -5.60 21.50 -8.81
C ASP A 144 -5.67 20.86 -10.21
N LEU A 145 -6.67 20.01 -10.44
CA LEU A 145 -6.93 19.40 -11.75
C LEU A 145 -7.26 20.43 -12.85
N GLN A 146 -8.10 21.41 -12.53
CA GLN A 146 -8.51 22.44 -13.48
C GLN A 146 -7.34 23.35 -13.84
N ASN A 147 -6.54 23.75 -12.84
CA ASN A 147 -5.34 24.56 -13.03
C ASN A 147 -4.29 23.84 -13.90
N ALA A 148 -4.11 22.53 -13.71
CA ALA A 148 -3.13 21.75 -14.45
C ALA A 148 -3.54 21.48 -15.91
N SER A 149 -4.83 21.25 -16.19
CA SER A 149 -5.31 20.92 -17.54
C SER A 149 -5.76 22.12 -18.38
N GLY A 150 -6.09 23.25 -17.74
CA GLY A 150 -6.81 24.35 -18.38
C GLY A 150 -8.28 24.01 -18.75
N ASN A 151 -8.80 22.87 -18.30
CA ASN A 151 -10.17 22.43 -18.54
C ASN A 151 -10.97 22.36 -17.24
N ASN A 152 -12.17 22.95 -17.27
CA ASN A 152 -13.05 23.00 -16.10
C ASN A 152 -13.78 21.66 -15.83
N ALA A 153 -13.93 20.80 -16.83
CA ALA A 153 -14.66 19.55 -16.68
C ALA A 153 -13.83 18.48 -15.95
N VAL A 154 -14.43 17.86 -14.93
CA VAL A 154 -13.83 16.76 -14.16
C VAL A 154 -14.72 15.53 -14.21
N THR A 155 -14.12 14.33 -14.31
CA THR A 155 -14.84 13.07 -14.11
C THR A 155 -14.49 12.49 -12.74
N PHE A 156 -15.52 12.22 -11.94
CA PHE A 156 -15.41 11.63 -10.61
C PHE A 156 -15.61 10.12 -10.68
N HIS A 157 -14.65 9.36 -10.14
CA HIS A 157 -14.67 7.90 -10.07
C HIS A 157 -14.75 7.47 -8.62
N ILE A 158 -15.88 6.92 -8.17
CA ILE A 158 -16.08 6.57 -6.76
C ILE A 158 -16.05 5.05 -6.58
N CYS A 159 -15.05 4.55 -5.87
CA CYS A 159 -14.83 3.12 -5.62
C CYS A 159 -15.20 2.77 -4.18
N CYS A 160 -16.08 1.77 -3.97
CA CYS A 160 -16.47 1.34 -2.63
C CYS A 160 -17.01 -0.11 -2.60
N GLY A 161 -17.09 -0.68 -1.40
CA GLY A 161 -17.81 -1.94 -1.15
C GLY A 161 -19.17 -1.69 -0.51
N LEU A 162 -20.19 -2.44 -0.94
CA LEU A 162 -21.58 -2.25 -0.45
C LEU A 162 -21.90 -3.01 0.84
N ALA A 163 -20.96 -3.81 1.36
CA ALA A 163 -21.16 -4.58 2.59
C ALA A 163 -20.77 -3.83 3.88
N GLY A 164 -19.75 -2.97 3.81
CA GLY A 164 -19.16 -2.30 4.97
C GLY A 164 -19.93 -1.05 5.40
N GLY A 165 -19.83 -0.66 6.67
CA GLY A 165 -20.55 0.51 7.20
C GLY A 165 -20.12 1.83 6.57
N THR A 166 -18.81 2.05 6.40
CA THR A 166 -18.27 3.28 5.81
C THR A 166 -18.61 3.42 4.34
N GLY A 167 -18.09 2.54 3.47
CA GLY A 167 -18.31 2.66 2.02
C GLY A 167 -19.79 2.63 1.64
N SER A 168 -20.53 1.64 2.12
CA SER A 168 -21.97 1.48 1.83
C SER A 168 -22.84 2.57 2.45
N GLY A 169 -22.44 3.09 3.62
CA GLY A 169 -23.18 4.13 4.35
C GLY A 169 -22.92 5.54 3.83
N SER A 170 -21.74 5.81 3.25
CA SER A 170 -21.38 7.16 2.78
C SER A 170 -21.56 7.36 1.28
N ILE A 171 -21.77 6.31 0.47
CA ILE A 171 -21.79 6.43 -1.00
C ILE A 171 -22.89 7.38 -1.51
N VAL A 172 -24.09 7.32 -0.93
CA VAL A 172 -25.20 8.20 -1.32
C VAL A 172 -24.83 9.66 -1.06
N ASP A 173 -24.36 9.98 0.14
CA ASP A 173 -24.01 11.36 0.47
C ASP A 173 -22.79 11.86 -0.31
N ALA A 174 -21.77 11.02 -0.54
CA ALA A 174 -20.63 11.39 -1.37
C ALA A 174 -21.08 11.78 -2.79
N VAL A 175 -21.94 10.97 -3.42
CA VAL A 175 -22.52 11.27 -4.74
C VAL A 175 -23.35 12.54 -4.70
N CYS A 176 -24.25 12.68 -3.73
CA CYS A 176 -25.13 13.84 -3.62
C CYS A 176 -24.35 15.14 -3.42
N GLN A 177 -23.33 15.13 -2.55
CA GLN A 177 -22.51 16.31 -2.28
C GLN A 177 -21.64 16.70 -3.47
N ILE A 178 -21.08 15.72 -4.20
CA ILE A 178 -20.33 15.99 -5.44
C ILE A 178 -21.26 16.55 -6.52
N ARG A 179 -22.43 15.92 -6.76
CA ARG A 179 -23.39 16.39 -7.76
C ARG A 179 -23.89 17.80 -7.46
N GLU A 180 -24.13 18.12 -6.20
CA GLU A 180 -24.51 19.48 -5.78
C GLU A 180 -23.39 20.50 -6.04
N MET A 181 -22.12 20.14 -5.80
CA MET A 181 -20.98 21.03 -6.09
C MET A 181 -20.67 21.14 -7.59
N TYR A 182 -20.91 20.07 -8.34
CA TYR A 182 -20.54 19.92 -9.76
C TYR A 182 -21.72 19.35 -10.57
N PRO A 183 -22.75 20.15 -10.89
CA PRO A 183 -24.00 19.66 -11.47
C PRO A 183 -23.87 18.95 -12.81
N ASN A 184 -22.88 19.35 -13.63
CA ASN A 184 -22.72 18.88 -15.02
C ASN A 184 -21.60 17.86 -15.20
N ASP A 185 -20.77 17.65 -14.18
CA ASP A 185 -19.60 16.77 -14.29
C ASP A 185 -20.00 15.30 -14.21
N LYS A 186 -19.18 14.41 -14.78
CA LYS A 186 -19.51 12.98 -14.82
C LYS A 186 -19.20 12.32 -13.49
N ILE A 187 -20.12 11.52 -12.96
CA ILE A 187 -19.93 10.73 -11.73
C ILE A 187 -20.16 9.26 -12.05
N ILE A 188 -19.15 8.43 -11.85
CA ILE A 188 -19.17 7.00 -12.16
C ILE A 188 -18.82 6.21 -10.90
N LEU A 189 -19.67 5.25 -10.56
CA LEU A 189 -19.52 4.42 -9.36
C LEU A 189 -18.95 3.05 -9.72
N TYR A 190 -18.08 2.53 -8.86
CA TYR A 190 -17.49 1.20 -8.94
C TYR A 190 -17.75 0.51 -7.60
N THR A 191 -18.73 -0.39 -7.59
CA THR A 191 -19.28 -0.96 -6.36
C THR A 191 -19.14 -2.47 -6.29
N LEU A 192 -18.47 -2.94 -5.24
CA LEU A 192 -18.32 -4.36 -4.94
C LEU A 192 -19.54 -4.88 -4.18
N LEU A 193 -20.18 -5.93 -4.73
CA LEU A 193 -21.25 -6.66 -4.06
C LEU A 193 -20.70 -7.55 -2.91
N PRO A 194 -21.47 -7.75 -1.83
CA PRO A 194 -21.05 -8.64 -0.74
C PRO A 194 -20.80 -10.07 -1.22
N ASP A 195 -19.68 -10.68 -0.84
CA ASP A 195 -19.36 -12.09 -1.13
C ASP A 195 -20.43 -13.03 -0.53
N SER A 196 -20.79 -14.10 -1.27
CA SER A 196 -21.67 -15.15 -0.74
C SER A 196 -21.04 -15.86 0.46
N HIS A 197 -19.72 -16.02 0.44
CA HIS A 197 -18.96 -16.79 1.42
C HIS A 197 -17.78 -15.96 1.96
N PRO A 198 -18.06 -14.89 2.72
CA PRO A 198 -17.02 -13.99 3.17
C PRO A 198 -16.03 -14.69 4.11
N LYS A 199 -14.78 -14.21 4.16
CA LYS A 199 -13.74 -14.76 5.06
C LYS A 199 -14.22 -14.74 6.53
N PRO A 200 -13.68 -15.60 7.42
CA PRO A 200 -14.03 -15.56 8.84
C PRO A 200 -13.93 -14.14 9.42
N ASN A 201 -14.91 -13.78 10.26
CA ASN A 201 -15.05 -12.45 10.89
C ASN A 201 -15.43 -11.28 9.96
N TRP A 202 -15.59 -11.51 8.66
CA TRP A 202 -16.06 -10.47 7.74
C TRP A 202 -17.56 -10.26 7.76
N ASP A 203 -18.36 -11.19 8.26
CA ASP A 203 -19.80 -10.99 8.45
C ASP A 203 -20.10 -10.85 9.94
N THR A 204 -20.40 -9.62 10.38
CA THR A 204 -20.82 -9.32 11.76
C THR A 204 -22.33 -9.26 11.89
N GLY A 205 -23.07 -9.75 10.89
CA GLY A 205 -24.51 -9.93 10.87
C GLY A 205 -25.26 -9.08 9.83
N ASN A 206 -24.68 -7.97 9.35
CA ASN A 206 -25.33 -7.07 8.40
C ASN A 206 -24.71 -7.11 6.99
N TYR A 207 -23.67 -7.92 6.77
CA TYR A 207 -22.83 -7.90 5.57
C TYR A 207 -23.62 -8.00 4.26
N HIS A 208 -24.48 -9.02 4.12
CA HIS A 208 -25.30 -9.21 2.92
C HIS A 208 -26.49 -8.23 2.84
N ALA A 209 -27.14 -8.00 3.97
CA ALA A 209 -28.31 -7.11 4.06
C ALA A 209 -27.96 -5.66 3.66
N ASN A 210 -26.75 -5.20 4.01
CA ASN A 210 -26.21 -3.91 3.60
C ASN A 210 -26.12 -3.77 2.08
N GLY A 211 -25.69 -4.83 1.38
CA GLY A 211 -25.60 -4.81 -0.07
C GLY A 211 -26.96 -4.60 -0.74
N TYR A 212 -27.98 -5.32 -0.29
CA TYR A 212 -29.34 -5.16 -0.82
C TYR A 212 -29.90 -3.76 -0.51
N ALA A 213 -29.76 -3.28 0.73
CA ALA A 213 -30.24 -1.96 1.15
C ALA A 213 -29.58 -0.82 0.37
N ALA A 214 -28.27 -0.93 0.10
CA ALA A 214 -27.55 0.08 -0.69
C ALA A 214 -28.01 0.11 -2.16
N LEU A 215 -28.25 -1.05 -2.75
CA LEU A 215 -28.76 -1.13 -4.12
C LEU A 215 -30.18 -0.58 -4.24
N LEU A 216 -31.03 -0.80 -3.24
CA LEU A 216 -32.37 -0.22 -3.16
C LEU A 216 -32.33 1.31 -3.15
N GLU A 217 -31.43 1.88 -2.35
CA GLU A 217 -31.23 3.33 -2.25
C GLU A 217 -30.60 3.94 -3.52
N LEU A 218 -29.58 3.30 -4.10
CA LEU A 218 -28.95 3.76 -5.34
C LEU A 218 -29.94 3.72 -6.51
N ASN A 219 -30.81 2.71 -6.56
CA ASN A 219 -31.91 2.65 -7.52
C ASN A 219 -32.87 3.83 -7.35
N ALA A 220 -33.39 4.03 -6.14
CA ALA A 220 -34.34 5.09 -5.84
C ALA A 220 -33.76 6.49 -6.10
N LEU A 221 -32.48 6.69 -5.77
CA LEU A 221 -31.73 7.91 -6.08
C LEU A 221 -31.64 8.13 -7.59
N SER A 222 -31.23 7.09 -8.34
CA SER A 222 -31.02 7.19 -9.79
C SER A 222 -32.26 7.58 -10.58
N ILE A 223 -33.44 7.15 -10.14
CA ILE A 223 -34.73 7.46 -10.80
C ILE A 223 -35.42 8.70 -10.23
N GLY A 224 -34.83 9.36 -9.24
CA GLY A 224 -35.42 10.52 -8.57
C GLY A 224 -36.61 10.22 -7.65
N ALA A 225 -36.89 8.94 -7.36
CA ALA A 225 -37.95 8.54 -6.43
C ALA A 225 -37.60 8.86 -4.97
N TRP A 226 -36.32 9.06 -4.67
CA TRP A 226 -35.85 9.47 -3.35
C TRP A 226 -34.91 10.68 -3.45
N GLN A 227 -35.19 11.69 -2.62
CA GLN A 227 -34.37 12.89 -2.44
C GLN A 227 -33.76 12.84 -1.05
N PRO A 228 -32.46 12.53 -0.88
CA PRO A 228 -31.84 12.42 0.44
C PRO A 228 -31.85 13.76 1.20
N HIS A 229 -31.91 13.70 2.53
CA HIS A 229 -31.62 14.89 3.36
C HIS A 229 -30.19 15.38 3.14
N ASP A 230 -30.01 16.71 3.09
CA ASP A 230 -28.68 17.31 2.94
C ASP A 230 -27.88 17.22 4.25
N VAL A 231 -26.80 16.43 4.22
CA VAL A 231 -25.94 16.22 5.37
C VAL A 231 -25.14 17.46 5.79
N THR A 232 -25.09 18.51 4.97
CA THR A 232 -24.49 19.80 5.38
C THR A 232 -25.43 20.64 6.26
N GLY A 233 -26.74 20.37 6.21
CA GLY A 233 -27.77 21.18 6.88
C GLY A 233 -28.07 22.52 6.21
N ASN A 234 -27.46 22.82 5.05
CA ASN A 234 -27.71 24.06 4.31
C ASN A 234 -29.07 24.03 3.59
N LYS A 235 -29.51 22.85 3.15
CA LYS A 235 -30.83 22.61 2.56
C LYS A 235 -31.58 21.54 3.38
N SER A 236 -32.88 21.42 3.17
CA SER A 236 -33.65 20.32 3.76
C SER A 236 -33.39 19.00 3.01
N ARG A 237 -33.61 18.99 1.69
CA ARG A 237 -33.49 17.83 0.79
C ARG A 237 -32.69 18.22 -0.46
N LEU A 238 -31.95 17.29 -1.04
CA LEU A 238 -31.20 17.50 -2.27
C LEU A 238 -32.00 16.99 -3.49
N GLN A 239 -32.43 17.93 -4.34
CA GLN A 239 -33.07 17.62 -5.63
C GLN A 239 -32.02 17.57 -6.71
N LEU A 240 -31.63 16.35 -7.10
CA LEU A 240 -30.51 16.13 -8.00
C LEU A 240 -31.02 15.56 -9.32
N LYS A 241 -30.59 16.18 -10.42
CA LYS A 241 -30.74 15.60 -11.76
C LYS A 241 -29.55 14.69 -12.04
N ASP A 242 -29.82 13.51 -12.59
CA ASP A 242 -28.82 12.49 -12.95
C ASP A 242 -27.73 12.31 -11.88
N PRO A 243 -28.08 11.87 -10.65
CA PRO A 243 -27.16 11.87 -9.51
C PRO A 243 -25.81 11.23 -9.83
N PHE A 244 -25.81 10.15 -10.60
CA PHE A 244 -24.63 9.55 -11.22
C PHE A 244 -24.94 9.12 -12.66
N ASN A 245 -23.90 9.05 -13.50
CA ASN A 245 -24.02 8.69 -14.92
C ASN A 245 -24.13 7.16 -15.09
N GLY A 246 -23.37 6.40 -14.31
CA GLY A 246 -23.37 4.95 -14.33
C GLY A 246 -22.81 4.33 -13.05
N CYS A 247 -23.30 3.15 -12.69
CA CYS A 247 -22.84 2.39 -11.53
C CYS A 247 -22.40 0.98 -11.97
N TYR A 248 -21.07 0.76 -12.00
CA TYR A 248 -20.50 -0.57 -12.20
C TYR A 248 -20.72 -1.43 -10.95
N LEU A 249 -21.40 -2.54 -11.14
CA LEU A 249 -21.55 -3.62 -10.18
C LEU A 249 -20.58 -4.73 -10.55
N PHE A 250 -19.83 -5.19 -9.57
CA PHE A 250 -18.96 -6.35 -9.73
C PHE A 250 -18.96 -7.22 -8.48
N PHE A 251 -18.66 -8.48 -8.70
CA PHE A 251 -18.63 -9.57 -7.75
C PHE A 251 -17.29 -10.31 -7.87
N ASN A 252 -16.99 -11.22 -6.94
CA ASN A 252 -15.74 -11.98 -6.96
C ASN A 252 -15.75 -13.17 -7.91
N LYS A 253 -16.82 -13.36 -8.69
CA LYS A 253 -16.98 -14.45 -9.65
C LYS A 253 -17.44 -13.91 -10.99
N ASN A 254 -16.83 -14.37 -12.08
CA ASN A 254 -17.20 -13.98 -13.44
C ASN A 254 -18.24 -14.91 -14.09
N GLU A 255 -18.72 -14.54 -15.27
CA GLU A 255 -19.71 -15.30 -16.07
C GLU A 255 -19.25 -16.72 -16.48
N ASN A 256 -17.95 -17.02 -16.37
CA ASN A 256 -17.37 -18.33 -16.69
C ASN A 256 -16.98 -19.11 -15.43
N ASP A 257 -17.61 -18.79 -14.30
CA ASP A 257 -17.42 -19.45 -13.03
C ASP A 257 -16.02 -19.35 -12.40
N VAL A 258 -15.20 -18.41 -12.87
CA VAL A 258 -13.92 -18.08 -12.25
C VAL A 258 -14.16 -17.22 -11.02
N ALA A 259 -13.85 -17.76 -9.84
CA ALA A 259 -13.78 -17.00 -8.60
C ALA A 259 -12.36 -16.47 -8.33
N VAL A 260 -12.28 -15.28 -7.74
CA VAL A 260 -11.02 -14.61 -7.38
C VAL A 260 -11.05 -14.15 -5.92
N ASP A 261 -9.89 -13.94 -5.31
CA ASP A 261 -9.84 -13.49 -3.91
C ASP A 261 -10.34 -12.03 -3.80
N VAL A 262 -11.31 -11.80 -2.93
CA VAL A 262 -11.97 -10.49 -2.75
C VAL A 262 -11.00 -9.41 -2.24
N GLU A 263 -10.00 -9.81 -1.46
CA GLU A 263 -9.08 -8.90 -0.79
C GLU A 263 -7.85 -8.57 -1.62
N ARG A 264 -7.33 -9.55 -2.35
CA ARG A 264 -6.13 -9.43 -3.18
C ARG A 264 -6.48 -9.11 -4.63
N ASP A 265 -7.31 -9.93 -5.28
CA ASP A 265 -7.44 -9.91 -6.74
C ASP A 265 -8.47 -8.88 -7.22
N VAL A 266 -9.60 -8.73 -6.50
CA VAL A 266 -10.67 -7.79 -6.91
C VAL A 266 -10.19 -6.33 -6.99
N PRO A 267 -9.47 -5.77 -6.00
CA PRO A 267 -8.96 -4.39 -6.10
C PRO A 267 -8.04 -4.19 -7.31
N ASP A 268 -7.23 -5.19 -7.63
CA ASP A 268 -6.29 -5.17 -8.75
C ASP A 268 -7.03 -5.21 -10.10
N ILE A 269 -8.09 -6.00 -10.23
CA ILE A 269 -8.94 -6.06 -11.43
C ILE A 269 -9.63 -4.72 -11.70
N VAL A 270 -10.19 -4.08 -10.67
CA VAL A 270 -10.86 -2.77 -10.80
C VAL A 270 -9.83 -1.69 -11.14
N ALA A 271 -8.67 -1.72 -10.48
CA ALA A 271 -7.57 -0.81 -10.76
C ALA A 271 -7.06 -0.98 -12.20
N ASP A 272 -6.93 -2.21 -12.69
CA ASP A 272 -6.55 -2.48 -14.08
C ASP A 272 -7.61 -1.93 -15.06
N PHE A 273 -8.91 -2.14 -14.80
CA PHE A 273 -9.97 -1.57 -15.65
C PHE A 273 -9.92 -0.04 -15.70
N LEU A 274 -9.76 0.61 -14.54
CA LEU A 274 -9.54 2.05 -14.47
C LEU A 274 -8.27 2.46 -15.21
N PHE A 275 -7.18 1.71 -15.10
CA PHE A 275 -5.91 2.02 -15.74
C PHE A 275 -6.03 1.98 -17.27
N GLN A 276 -6.65 0.94 -17.82
CA GLN A 276 -6.90 0.85 -19.26
C GLN A 276 -7.72 2.04 -19.77
N LYS A 277 -8.77 2.39 -19.02
CA LYS A 277 -9.67 3.49 -19.37
C LYS A 277 -9.01 4.88 -19.26
N LEU A 278 -8.32 5.15 -18.16
CA LEU A 278 -7.88 6.50 -17.78
C LEU A 278 -6.46 6.82 -18.23
N VAL A 279 -5.63 5.79 -18.44
CA VAL A 279 -4.21 5.94 -18.74
C VAL A 279 -3.90 5.43 -20.15
N VAL A 280 -4.23 4.17 -20.44
CA VAL A 280 -3.84 3.54 -21.72
C VAL A 280 -4.62 4.17 -22.89
N MET A 281 -5.94 4.32 -22.73
CA MET A 281 -6.82 4.92 -23.72
C MET A 281 -7.00 6.44 -23.52
N ARG A 282 -6.05 7.13 -22.89
CA ARG A 282 -6.21 8.58 -22.62
C ARG A 282 -6.15 9.44 -23.89
N GLU A 283 -5.39 8.99 -24.90
CA GLU A 283 -5.15 9.73 -26.15
C GLU A 283 -6.17 9.37 -27.23
N LEU A 284 -6.78 8.18 -27.11
CA LEU A 284 -7.83 7.70 -27.99
C LEU A 284 -9.18 7.84 -27.30
N ARG A 285 -10.11 8.57 -27.92
CA ARG A 285 -11.48 8.63 -27.39
C ARG A 285 -12.13 7.26 -27.55
N TRP A 286 -12.28 6.51 -26.47
CA TRP A 286 -13.07 5.28 -26.44
C TRP A 286 -14.57 5.60 -26.48
N GLU A 287 -15.08 5.93 -27.66
CA GLU A 287 -16.43 6.48 -27.85
C GLU A 287 -17.55 5.51 -27.46
N SER A 288 -17.39 4.22 -27.72
CA SER A 288 -18.38 3.20 -27.32
C SER A 288 -18.53 3.17 -25.79
N LEU A 289 -17.43 3.14 -25.04
CA LEU A 289 -17.43 3.22 -23.58
C LEU A 289 -18.09 4.51 -23.08
N ALA A 290 -17.75 5.65 -23.67
CA ALA A 290 -18.33 6.94 -23.28
C ALA A 290 -19.86 6.99 -23.48
N ARG A 291 -20.38 6.37 -24.55
CA ARG A 291 -21.82 6.22 -24.78
C ARG A 291 -22.46 5.26 -23.77
N MET A 292 -21.79 4.14 -23.46
CA MET A 292 -22.30 3.18 -22.47
C MET A 292 -22.45 3.79 -21.08
N GLU A 293 -21.46 4.56 -20.62
CA GLU A 293 -21.48 5.20 -19.30
C GLU A 293 -22.51 6.33 -19.19
N ASN A 294 -23.00 6.83 -20.32
CA ASN A 294 -24.08 7.81 -20.37
C ASN A 294 -25.44 7.18 -20.72
N ALA A 295 -25.53 5.86 -20.92
CA ALA A 295 -26.72 5.17 -21.42
C ALA A 295 -27.22 5.68 -22.79
N GLU A 296 -26.31 6.14 -23.65
CA GLU A 296 -26.59 6.67 -25.00
C GLU A 296 -26.54 5.59 -26.08
N ASN A 297 -26.18 4.36 -25.72
CA ASN A 297 -26.06 3.22 -26.64
C ASN A 297 -27.35 2.39 -26.79
N GLY A 298 -28.44 2.79 -26.14
CA GLY A 298 -29.73 2.10 -26.17
C GLY A 298 -30.77 2.77 -25.28
N ASP A 299 -31.79 2.01 -24.85
CA ASP A 299 -32.85 2.52 -23.98
C ASP A 299 -32.44 2.57 -22.50
N GLY A 300 -32.03 3.76 -22.05
CA GLY A 300 -31.73 4.06 -20.65
C GLY A 300 -32.93 4.46 -19.79
N THR A 301 -34.15 4.47 -20.32
CA THR A 301 -35.33 4.88 -19.56
C THR A 301 -35.61 3.86 -18.43
N PRO A 302 -35.92 4.30 -17.20
CA PRO A 302 -36.25 3.38 -16.12
C PRO A 302 -37.45 2.49 -16.48
N GLU A 303 -37.49 1.27 -15.92
CA GLU A 303 -38.76 0.53 -15.89
C GLU A 303 -39.74 1.26 -14.99
N CYS A 304 -41.02 1.25 -15.35
CA CYS A 304 -42.06 2.02 -14.69
C CYS A 304 -43.16 1.12 -14.13
N THR A 305 -43.96 1.71 -13.24
CA THR A 305 -45.32 1.25 -12.94
C THR A 305 -46.20 1.35 -14.19
N LEU A 306 -47.39 0.75 -14.11
CA LEU A 306 -48.45 0.92 -15.11
C LEU A 306 -48.89 2.38 -15.32
N THR A 307 -48.81 3.20 -14.27
CA THR A 307 -49.14 4.63 -14.32
C THR A 307 -47.99 5.48 -14.87
N GLY A 308 -46.89 4.87 -15.28
CA GLY A 308 -45.73 5.54 -15.88
C GLY A 308 -44.72 6.10 -14.88
N SER A 309 -44.93 5.94 -13.57
CA SER A 309 -43.98 6.36 -12.54
C SER A 309 -42.75 5.43 -12.54
N PRO A 310 -41.52 5.95 -12.51
CA PRO A 310 -40.31 5.13 -12.60
C PRO A 310 -40.11 4.30 -11.32
N GLU A 311 -39.63 3.07 -11.47
CA GLU A 311 -39.35 2.15 -10.35
C GLU A 311 -37.94 1.57 -10.39
N ARG A 312 -37.38 1.25 -11.57
CA ARG A 312 -36.11 0.52 -11.66
C ARG A 312 -35.19 1.16 -12.69
N SER A 313 -34.07 1.68 -12.23
CA SER A 313 -33.05 2.33 -13.06
C SER A 313 -32.35 1.32 -13.96
N LYS A 314 -32.03 1.73 -15.19
CA LYS A 314 -31.16 1.02 -16.13
C LYS A 314 -29.73 1.60 -16.16
N ARG A 315 -29.34 2.44 -15.19
CA ARG A 315 -28.02 3.10 -15.09
C ARG A 315 -26.92 2.19 -14.49
N PHE A 316 -27.12 0.88 -14.49
CA PHE A 316 -26.14 -0.08 -13.97
C PHE A 316 -25.30 -0.69 -15.10
N LEU A 317 -24.05 -0.98 -14.76
CA LEU A 317 -23.04 -1.53 -15.64
C LEU A 317 -22.36 -2.72 -14.96
N ALA A 318 -21.75 -3.58 -15.77
CA ALA A 318 -20.85 -4.63 -15.34
C ALA A 318 -19.64 -4.61 -16.27
N PHE A 319 -18.51 -5.11 -15.79
CA PHE A 319 -17.32 -5.25 -16.62
C PHE A 319 -16.63 -6.59 -16.37
N GLY A 320 -15.94 -7.06 -17.40
CA GLY A 320 -15.05 -8.20 -17.39
C GLY A 320 -13.69 -7.76 -17.89
N LEU A 321 -12.63 -8.30 -17.29
CA LEU A 321 -11.27 -7.98 -17.66
C LEU A 321 -10.45 -9.27 -17.74
N LYS A 322 -9.73 -9.41 -18.84
CA LYS A 322 -8.71 -10.43 -19.03
C LYS A 322 -7.48 -9.78 -19.65
N ARG A 323 -6.30 -10.00 -19.09
CA ARG A 323 -5.05 -9.46 -19.63
C ARG A 323 -4.08 -10.59 -19.94
N LEU A 324 -3.52 -10.55 -21.14
CA LEU A 324 -2.37 -11.33 -21.55
C LEU A 324 -1.16 -10.40 -21.50
N ALA A 325 -0.19 -10.68 -20.63
CA ALA A 325 0.98 -9.81 -20.48
C ALA A 325 2.28 -10.59 -20.52
N TYR A 326 3.31 -9.95 -21.03
CA TYR A 326 4.68 -10.32 -20.72
C TYR A 326 5.05 -9.66 -19.37
N PRO A 327 5.51 -10.40 -18.35
CA PRO A 327 5.69 -9.91 -16.98
C PRO A 327 6.95 -9.04 -16.83
N GLU A 328 7.01 -7.94 -17.55
CA GLU A 328 8.21 -7.11 -17.61
C GLU A 328 8.62 -6.56 -16.23
N THR A 329 7.66 -6.12 -15.41
CA THR A 329 7.94 -5.63 -14.05
C THR A 329 8.50 -6.73 -13.16
N GLU A 330 7.92 -7.93 -13.20
CA GLU A 330 8.40 -9.06 -12.39
C GLU A 330 9.82 -9.46 -12.80
N ILE A 331 10.09 -9.53 -14.10
CA ILE A 331 11.41 -9.84 -14.65
C ILE A 331 12.42 -8.76 -14.25
N ARG A 332 12.04 -7.49 -14.33
CA ARG A 332 12.88 -6.37 -13.90
C ARG A 332 13.22 -6.49 -12.41
N GLU A 333 12.23 -6.71 -11.54
CA GLU A 333 12.45 -6.94 -10.12
C GLU A 333 13.37 -8.14 -9.86
N PHE A 334 13.13 -9.25 -10.56
CA PHE A 334 13.95 -10.46 -10.45
C PHE A 334 15.42 -10.19 -10.80
N LEU A 335 15.68 -9.49 -11.91
CA LEU A 335 17.04 -9.10 -12.31
C LEU A 335 17.67 -8.10 -11.31
N THR A 336 16.90 -7.10 -10.86
CA THR A 336 17.34 -6.10 -9.89
C THR A 336 17.76 -6.74 -8.58
N TYR A 337 16.98 -7.69 -8.05
CA TYR A 337 17.33 -8.39 -6.82
C TYR A 337 18.54 -9.29 -6.97
N HIS A 338 18.77 -9.87 -8.15
CA HIS A 338 20.02 -10.56 -8.43
C HIS A 338 21.24 -9.62 -8.37
N PHE A 339 21.16 -8.43 -8.96
CA PHE A 339 22.22 -7.41 -8.88
C PHE A 339 22.42 -6.92 -7.44
N ALA A 340 21.32 -6.62 -6.75
CA ALA A 340 21.33 -6.18 -5.34
C ALA A 340 21.96 -7.25 -4.44
N LYS A 341 21.64 -8.53 -4.66
CA LYS A 341 22.26 -9.66 -3.96
C LYS A 341 23.76 -9.72 -4.23
N GLN A 342 24.18 -9.59 -5.49
CA GLN A 342 25.60 -9.60 -5.86
C GLN A 342 26.36 -8.41 -5.26
N ALA A 343 25.75 -7.21 -5.20
CA ALA A 343 26.33 -6.06 -4.53
C ALA A 343 26.48 -6.32 -3.02
N GLY A 344 25.45 -6.87 -2.38
CA GLY A 344 25.50 -7.27 -0.97
C GLY A 344 26.59 -8.29 -0.69
N LEU A 345 26.73 -9.33 -1.53
CA LEU A 345 27.79 -10.34 -1.39
C LEU A 345 29.19 -9.77 -1.62
N GLN A 346 29.33 -8.83 -2.56
CA GLN A 346 30.60 -8.14 -2.78
C GLN A 346 31.00 -7.28 -1.56
N MET A 347 30.05 -6.57 -0.94
CA MET A 347 30.29 -5.79 0.27
C MET A 347 30.55 -6.66 1.52
N LEU A 348 29.87 -7.81 1.61
CA LEU A 348 29.99 -8.73 2.75
C LEU A 348 31.26 -9.57 2.69
N PHE A 349 31.59 -10.14 1.53
CA PHE A 349 32.64 -11.16 1.40
C PHE A 349 33.68 -10.89 0.30
N ASN A 350 33.34 -10.07 -0.70
CA ASN A 350 34.21 -9.74 -1.85
C ASN A 350 34.88 -10.95 -2.52
N ASN A 351 34.15 -12.07 -2.62
CA ASN A 351 34.66 -13.34 -3.10
C ASN A 351 34.09 -13.74 -4.47
N TRP A 352 34.83 -13.44 -5.54
CA TRP A 352 34.44 -13.71 -6.92
C TRP A 352 34.97 -15.05 -7.44
N THR A 353 34.11 -15.85 -8.07
CA THR A 353 34.48 -17.03 -8.86
C THR A 353 33.96 -16.91 -10.29
N ASP A 354 34.83 -17.17 -11.27
CA ASP A 354 34.46 -17.12 -12.68
C ASP A 354 33.39 -18.17 -13.01
N GLY A 355 32.37 -17.74 -13.76
CA GLY A 355 31.23 -18.58 -14.12
C GLY A 355 30.17 -18.74 -13.03
N ILE A 356 30.35 -18.16 -11.84
CA ILE A 356 29.34 -18.17 -10.76
C ILE A 356 28.97 -16.75 -10.31
N GLY A 357 29.94 -15.91 -9.97
CA GLY A 357 29.71 -14.56 -9.41
C GLY A 357 30.35 -14.38 -8.03
N PHE A 358 29.86 -13.40 -7.26
CA PHE A 358 30.21 -13.23 -5.84
C PHE A 358 29.53 -14.27 -4.96
N HIS A 359 30.29 -14.84 -4.03
CA HIS A 359 29.90 -15.88 -3.08
C HIS A 359 29.59 -15.33 -1.68
N ASP A 360 28.87 -16.12 -0.90
CA ASP A 360 28.53 -15.90 0.51
C ASP A 360 29.57 -16.44 1.50
N GLU A 361 30.80 -16.67 1.03
CA GLU A 361 31.91 -17.16 1.84
C GLU A 361 33.11 -16.22 1.77
N PRO A 362 33.77 -15.90 2.91
CA PRO A 362 34.95 -15.07 2.93
C PRO A 362 36.18 -15.80 2.37
N LYS A 363 37.14 -15.05 1.83
CA LYS A 363 38.42 -15.64 1.38
C LYS A 363 39.32 -15.99 2.58
N PRO A 364 40.04 -17.13 2.54
CA PRO A 364 41.10 -17.40 3.50
C PRO A 364 42.22 -16.35 3.38
N TYR A 365 42.52 -15.64 4.47
CA TYR A 365 43.63 -14.67 4.53
C TYR A 365 44.24 -14.64 5.95
N PRO A 366 45.58 -14.57 6.10
CA PRO A 366 46.26 -14.64 7.40
C PRO A 366 46.35 -13.27 8.11
N PHE A 367 45.21 -12.72 8.56
CA PHE A 367 45.15 -11.40 9.20
C PHE A 367 46.04 -11.26 10.45
N ALA A 368 46.26 -12.34 11.22
CA ALA A 368 47.15 -12.35 12.38
C ALA A 368 48.61 -12.02 12.02
N MET A 369 49.07 -12.34 10.81
CA MET A 369 50.40 -11.95 10.33
C MET A 369 50.42 -10.50 9.87
N GLU A 370 49.32 -10.02 9.28
CA GLU A 370 49.20 -8.66 8.76
C GLU A 370 49.32 -7.60 9.86
N VAL A 371 48.55 -7.74 10.95
CA VAL A 371 48.56 -6.78 12.09
C VAL A 371 49.90 -6.73 12.85
N ARG A 372 50.77 -7.74 12.64
CA ARG A 372 52.11 -7.79 13.25
C ARG A 372 53.20 -7.17 12.37
N LYS A 373 52.90 -6.81 11.12
CA LYS A 373 53.87 -6.15 10.22
C LYS A 373 54.27 -4.78 10.78
N LYS A 374 55.56 -4.46 10.70
CA LYS A 374 56.12 -3.20 11.22
C LYS A 374 55.46 -1.99 10.56
N GLU A 375 55.26 -2.04 9.25
CA GLU A 375 54.69 -0.95 8.45
C GLU A 375 53.23 -0.67 8.84
N VAL A 376 52.47 -1.72 9.17
CA VAL A 376 51.08 -1.60 9.64
C VAL A 376 51.06 -0.95 11.02
N ARG A 377 51.90 -1.44 11.94
CA ARG A 377 51.99 -0.89 13.31
C ARG A 377 52.44 0.58 13.32
N GLU A 378 53.37 0.95 12.45
CA GLU A 378 53.79 2.34 12.30
C GLU A 378 52.68 3.22 11.72
N ARG A 379 52.01 2.76 10.66
CA ARG A 379 50.90 3.50 10.02
C ARG A 379 49.73 3.74 10.98
N TRP A 380 49.39 2.74 11.79
CA TRP A 380 48.32 2.81 12.80
C TRP A 380 48.76 3.44 14.13
N ALA A 381 50.03 3.87 14.25
CA ALA A 381 50.60 4.46 15.47
C ALA A 381 50.49 3.55 16.72
N ILE A 382 50.67 2.24 16.54
CA ILE A 382 50.67 1.20 17.60
C ILE A 382 52.02 0.47 17.72
N SER A 383 53.11 1.03 17.17
CA SER A 383 54.45 0.52 17.44
C SER A 383 54.93 0.91 18.84
N ASP A 384 55.94 0.20 19.37
CA ASP A 384 56.56 0.46 20.68
C ASP A 384 56.91 1.95 20.87
N GLU A 385 57.45 2.59 19.85
CA GLU A 385 57.83 4.00 19.90
C GLU A 385 56.63 4.94 20.03
N HIS A 386 55.48 4.62 19.43
CA HIS A 386 54.27 5.43 19.57
C HIS A 386 53.59 5.19 20.92
N LEU A 387 53.46 3.92 21.32
CA LEU A 387 52.80 3.53 22.58
C LEU A 387 53.56 4.05 23.81
N THR A 388 54.87 4.22 23.72
CA THR A 388 55.71 4.83 24.76
C THR A 388 55.86 6.36 24.63
N LEU A 389 55.26 6.98 23.59
CA LEU A 389 55.45 8.38 23.21
C LEU A 389 56.89 8.80 22.87
N SER A 390 57.77 7.84 22.56
CA SER A 390 59.05 8.13 21.89
C SER A 390 58.80 8.88 20.58
N ARG A 391 57.74 8.52 19.85
CA ARG A 391 57.16 9.25 18.72
C ARG A 391 55.75 9.74 19.06
N GLY A 392 55.38 10.91 18.54
CA GLY A 392 54.06 11.51 18.76
C GLY A 392 52.95 10.76 18.03
N ILE A 393 51.74 10.78 18.59
CA ILE A 393 50.52 10.20 18.01
C ILE A 393 49.61 11.32 17.49
N LEU A 394 49.43 12.37 18.29
CA LEU A 394 48.58 13.50 17.93
C LEU A 394 49.25 14.37 16.87
N ILE A 395 48.46 15.02 16.02
CA ILE A 395 48.98 15.82 14.90
C ILE A 395 49.93 16.93 15.36
N GLU A 396 49.66 17.54 16.51
CA GLU A 396 50.51 18.58 17.11
C GLU A 396 51.87 18.02 17.58
N GLU A 397 51.89 16.77 18.03
CA GLU A 397 53.12 16.08 18.47
C GLU A 397 53.96 15.66 17.27
N VAL A 398 53.32 15.13 16.24
CA VAL A 398 53.98 14.69 15.00
C VAL A 398 54.60 15.87 14.24
N ASN A 399 53.94 17.02 14.22
CA ASN A 399 54.41 18.20 13.49
C ASN A 399 55.49 19.01 14.23
N THR A 400 55.80 18.64 15.49
CA THR A 400 56.76 19.37 16.31
C THR A 400 58.20 19.01 15.95
N LYS A 401 58.98 19.99 15.46
CA LYS A 401 60.39 19.79 15.09
C LYS A 401 61.33 19.41 16.25
N THR A 402 60.89 19.60 17.49
CA THR A 402 61.68 19.31 18.71
C THR A 402 61.40 17.93 19.30
N TRP A 403 60.41 17.18 18.80
CA TRP A 403 60.06 15.86 19.31
C TRP A 403 60.97 14.81 18.67
N GLN A 404 61.87 14.21 19.45
CA GLN A 404 62.83 13.22 18.98
C GLN A 404 62.60 11.86 19.66
N PRO A 405 62.94 10.74 18.99
CA PRO A 405 62.98 9.43 19.65
C PRO A 405 63.90 9.46 20.86
N PHE A 406 63.54 8.76 21.94
CA PHE A 406 64.23 8.85 23.22
C PHE A 406 65.75 8.63 23.14
N ALA A 407 66.20 7.66 22.34
CA ALA A 407 67.62 7.39 22.15
C ALA A 407 68.34 8.61 21.57
N MET A 408 67.76 9.24 20.56
CA MET A 408 68.31 10.43 19.90
C MET A 408 68.23 11.66 20.83
N GLU A 409 67.14 11.81 21.58
CA GLU A 409 66.95 12.94 22.50
C GLU A 409 68.00 12.94 23.61
N TRP A 410 68.24 11.79 24.26
CA TRP A 410 69.26 11.66 25.29
C TRP A 410 70.68 11.73 24.73
N GLN A 411 70.94 11.13 23.56
CA GLN A 411 72.24 11.23 22.90
C GLN A 411 72.60 12.69 22.57
N ASN A 412 71.69 13.42 21.93
CA ASN A 412 71.90 14.82 21.57
C ASN A 412 72.09 15.70 22.81
N PHE A 413 71.31 15.46 23.87
CA PHE A 413 71.45 16.19 25.12
C PHE A 413 72.82 15.97 25.77
N ILE A 414 73.30 14.72 25.82
CA ILE A 414 74.61 14.37 26.38
C ILE A 414 75.74 14.97 25.56
N VAL A 415 75.70 14.84 24.23
CA VAL A 415 76.71 15.42 23.32
C VAL A 415 76.83 16.93 23.51
N ASN A 416 75.70 17.64 23.49
CA ASN A 416 75.68 19.09 23.67
C ASN A 416 76.15 19.52 25.08
N SER A 417 75.75 18.78 26.11
CA SER A 417 76.16 19.05 27.48
C SER A 417 77.67 18.86 27.67
N LYS A 418 78.25 17.83 27.05
CA LYS A 418 79.70 17.59 27.12
C LYS A 418 80.51 18.71 26.49
N LEU A 419 80.11 19.17 25.30
CA LEU A 419 80.76 20.30 24.62
C LEU A 419 80.74 21.53 25.53
N LEU A 420 79.56 21.88 26.05
CA LEU A 420 79.41 23.04 26.91
C LEU A 420 80.23 22.95 28.21
N LEU A 421 80.30 21.78 28.85
CA LEU A 421 81.05 21.59 30.09
C LEU A 421 82.57 21.66 29.87
N LYS A 422 83.07 21.13 28.75
CA LYS A 422 84.49 21.24 28.38
C LYS A 422 84.92 22.69 28.18
N ASP A 423 84.00 23.53 27.69
CA ASP A 423 84.28 24.95 27.42
C ASP A 423 84.11 25.87 28.65
N SER A 424 83.33 25.45 29.67
CA SER A 424 82.86 26.37 30.73
C SER A 424 83.15 25.92 32.17
N VAL A 425 83.63 24.69 32.39
CA VAL A 425 83.82 24.11 33.74
C VAL A 425 85.19 23.45 33.83
N THR A 426 85.81 23.49 35.01
CA THR A 426 87.09 22.82 35.27
C THR A 426 86.93 21.30 35.32
N ALA A 427 87.95 20.56 34.84
CA ALA A 427 87.86 19.11 34.66
C ALA A 427 87.62 18.29 35.94
N ASP A 428 87.87 18.83 37.13
CA ASP A 428 87.52 18.21 38.42
C ASP A 428 86.01 18.19 38.71
N ARG A 429 85.22 18.94 37.95
CA ARG A 429 83.76 19.10 38.17
C ARG A 429 82.90 18.53 37.04
N TRP A 430 83.50 18.07 35.95
CA TRP A 430 82.78 17.66 34.73
C TRP A 430 81.73 16.57 34.96
N VAL A 431 82.06 15.48 35.67
CA VAL A 431 81.10 14.38 35.92
C VAL A 431 79.98 14.82 36.85
N ALA A 432 80.31 15.51 37.96
CA ALA A 432 79.32 15.99 38.91
C ALA A 432 78.33 16.96 38.25
N GLU A 433 78.84 17.87 37.41
CA GLU A 433 78.01 18.84 36.69
C GLU A 433 77.20 18.20 35.55
N LEU A 434 77.77 17.23 34.82
CA LEU A 434 77.03 16.46 33.81
C LEU A 434 75.89 15.66 34.46
N GLN A 435 76.16 15.02 35.60
CA GLN A 435 75.13 14.30 36.36
C GLN A 435 74.03 15.26 36.84
N SER A 436 74.40 16.42 37.38
CA SER A 436 73.45 17.47 37.79
C SER A 436 72.58 17.94 36.61
N ARG A 437 73.18 18.18 35.43
CA ARG A 437 72.46 18.58 34.22
C ARG A 437 71.52 17.49 33.68
N CYS A 438 71.94 16.23 33.72
CA CYS A 438 71.08 15.11 33.32
C CYS A 438 69.91 14.94 34.28
N GLN A 439 70.15 15.10 35.58
CA GLN A 439 69.10 15.11 36.60
C GLN A 439 68.12 16.27 36.37
N ASP A 440 68.60 17.50 36.15
CA ASP A 440 67.75 18.66 35.87
C ASP A 440 66.94 18.49 34.57
N ARG A 441 67.57 17.93 33.52
CA ARG A 441 66.84 17.55 32.30
C ARG A 441 65.76 16.52 32.58
N PHE A 442 66.07 15.47 33.34
CA PHE A 442 65.11 14.43 33.67
C PHE A 442 63.95 14.97 34.53
N GLU A 443 64.23 15.80 35.53
CA GLU A 443 63.24 16.30 36.48
C GLU A 443 62.41 17.48 35.94
N ARG A 444 63.00 18.33 35.08
CA ARG A 444 62.39 19.61 34.69
C ARG A 444 62.48 19.95 33.20
N GLY A 445 63.54 19.51 32.52
CA GLY A 445 63.84 19.96 31.16
C GLY A 445 63.29 19.10 30.02
N PHE A 446 63.04 17.81 30.24
CA PHE A 446 62.61 16.87 29.22
C PHE A 446 61.25 17.30 28.67
N ARG A 447 61.20 17.57 27.35
CA ARG A 447 60.02 18.10 26.66
C ARG A 447 59.29 19.20 27.45
N GLN A 448 60.06 20.15 27.98
CA GLN A 448 59.62 21.35 28.74
C GLN A 448 59.02 21.09 30.14
N HIS A 449 58.92 19.84 30.59
CA HIS A 449 58.26 19.50 31.85
C HIS A 449 59.08 18.59 32.78
N GLY A 450 60.07 17.86 32.26
CA GLY A 450 60.66 16.71 32.94
C GLY A 450 59.88 15.42 32.62
N VAL A 451 60.53 14.27 32.72
CA VAL A 451 60.00 12.97 32.30
C VAL A 451 58.75 12.59 33.07
N HIS A 452 58.81 12.60 34.41
CA HIS A 452 57.65 12.26 35.25
C HIS A 452 56.46 13.20 34.99
N LYS A 453 56.69 14.52 34.99
CA LYS A 453 55.60 15.47 34.79
C LYS A 453 55.02 15.40 33.37
N PHE A 454 55.87 15.16 32.36
CA PHE A 454 55.44 14.92 30.99
C PHE A 454 54.48 13.72 30.91
N PHE A 455 54.86 12.57 31.48
CA PHE A 455 54.02 11.38 31.44
C PHE A 455 52.80 11.49 32.36
N GLU A 456 52.85 12.22 33.47
CA GLU A 456 51.68 12.56 34.28
C GLU A 456 50.64 13.32 33.45
N ILE A 457 51.07 14.37 32.72
CA ILE A 457 50.21 15.17 31.85
C ILE A 457 49.63 14.31 30.71
N LYS A 458 50.46 13.49 30.06
CA LYS A 458 50.01 12.62 28.97
C LYS A 458 49.09 11.51 29.44
N THR A 459 49.33 10.97 30.63
CA THR A 459 48.42 10.03 31.28
C THR A 459 47.08 10.68 31.60
N ALA A 460 47.01 11.98 31.91
CA ALA A 460 45.72 12.65 32.07
C ALA A 460 44.92 12.78 30.75
N THR A 461 45.61 12.76 29.59
CA THR A 461 45.01 12.94 28.24
C THR A 461 45.16 11.71 27.33
N HIS A 462 45.43 10.53 27.90
CA HIS A 462 45.64 9.29 27.13
C HIS A 462 44.43 8.91 26.26
N ALA A 463 43.21 9.31 26.67
CA ALA A 463 41.99 9.09 25.89
C ALA A 463 42.04 9.76 24.51
N ASP A 464 42.67 10.93 24.36
CA ASP A 464 42.79 11.60 23.06
C ASP A 464 43.74 10.86 22.12
N HIS A 465 44.80 10.25 22.65
CA HIS A 465 45.73 9.41 21.90
C HIS A 465 45.03 8.13 21.40
N ALA A 466 44.25 7.48 22.27
CA ALA A 466 43.47 6.30 21.90
C ALA A 466 42.43 6.61 20.81
N ARG A 467 41.73 7.75 20.92
CA ARG A 467 40.78 8.21 19.89
C ARG A 467 41.46 8.47 18.54
N GLU A 468 42.64 9.09 18.53
CA GLU A 468 43.38 9.33 17.29
C GLU A 468 43.84 8.02 16.64
N ILE A 469 44.30 7.04 17.43
CA ILE A 469 44.62 5.69 16.93
C ILE A 469 43.37 5.01 16.33
N ARG A 470 42.25 5.00 17.06
CA ARG A 470 40.96 4.49 16.55
C ARG A 470 40.60 5.16 15.23
N ARG A 471 40.67 6.51 15.17
CA ARG A 471 40.32 7.31 13.99
C ARG A 471 41.17 6.94 12.77
N ARG A 472 42.48 6.73 12.95
CA ARG A 472 43.38 6.32 11.85
C ARG A 472 43.01 4.96 11.30
N ILE A 473 42.78 3.98 12.18
CA ILE A 473 42.41 2.62 11.80
C ILE A 473 41.04 2.61 11.12
N GLU A 474 40.03 3.25 11.72
CA GLU A 474 38.68 3.33 11.16
C GLU A 474 38.65 4.03 9.81
N SER A 475 39.36 5.15 9.65
CA SER A 475 39.43 5.87 8.38
C SER A 475 40.03 5.03 7.26
N GLU A 476 41.08 4.26 7.55
CA GLU A 476 41.70 3.38 6.55
C GLU A 476 40.74 2.24 6.17
N LEU A 477 40.18 1.53 7.16
CA LEU A 477 39.32 0.37 6.90
C LEU A 477 37.99 0.76 6.25
N PHE A 478 37.42 1.91 6.61
CA PHE A 478 36.22 2.42 5.96
C PHE A 478 36.48 2.79 4.50
N GLU A 479 37.62 3.42 4.19
CA GLU A 479 38.00 3.71 2.80
C GLU A 479 38.32 2.45 1.99
N GLU A 480 38.96 1.44 2.58
CA GLU A 480 39.15 0.14 1.93
C GLU A 480 37.81 -0.56 1.62
N TRP A 481 36.82 -0.46 2.51
CA TRP A 481 35.46 -0.97 2.26
C TRP A 481 34.72 -0.18 1.19
N ARG A 482 34.78 1.16 1.26
CA ARG A 482 34.20 2.08 0.26
C ARG A 482 34.69 1.76 -1.15
N ASN A 483 36.00 1.58 -1.29
CA ASN A 483 36.65 1.26 -2.57
C ASN A 483 36.49 -0.21 -2.97
N GLY A 484 35.87 -1.05 -2.14
CA GLY A 484 35.68 -2.48 -2.41
C GLY A 484 36.97 -3.30 -2.41
N THR A 485 38.01 -2.79 -1.74
CA THR A 485 39.27 -3.51 -1.54
C THR A 485 39.10 -4.59 -0.49
N ARG A 486 38.42 -4.27 0.63
CA ARG A 486 38.07 -5.23 1.69
C ARG A 486 36.58 -5.35 1.88
N SER A 487 36.16 -6.54 2.28
CA SER A 487 34.78 -6.81 2.67
C SER A 487 34.55 -6.56 4.16
N LEU A 488 33.28 -6.47 4.59
CA LEU A 488 32.94 -6.34 6.02
C LEU A 488 33.45 -7.53 6.84
N TYR A 489 33.40 -8.75 6.28
CA TYR A 489 33.95 -9.93 6.96
C TYR A 489 35.48 -9.87 7.08
N ASP A 490 36.18 -9.33 6.07
CA ASP A 490 37.65 -9.15 6.16
C ASP A 490 38.01 -8.15 7.26
N ILE A 491 37.28 -7.01 7.32
CA ILE A 491 37.48 -5.98 8.35
C ILE A 491 37.21 -6.54 9.74
N LYS A 492 36.11 -7.27 9.93
CA LYS A 492 35.79 -7.96 11.18
C LYS A 492 36.95 -8.83 11.64
N ARG A 493 37.41 -9.75 10.77
CA ARG A 493 38.49 -10.69 11.11
C ARG A 493 39.84 -10.00 11.34
N LEU A 494 40.10 -8.89 10.64
CA LEU A 494 41.28 -8.07 10.85
C LEU A 494 41.24 -7.38 12.23
N LEU A 495 40.08 -6.85 12.63
CA LEU A 495 39.89 -6.24 13.96
C LEU A 495 39.99 -7.28 15.09
N GLU A 496 39.43 -8.48 14.90
CA GLU A 496 39.61 -9.61 15.83
C GLU A 496 41.09 -9.96 16.00
N ALA A 497 41.83 -10.07 14.89
CA ALA A 497 43.27 -10.34 14.92
C ALA A 497 44.08 -9.20 15.57
N LEU A 498 43.68 -7.94 15.33
CA LEU A 498 44.29 -6.77 15.96
C LEU A 498 44.06 -6.78 17.47
N LEU A 499 42.83 -7.00 17.92
CA LEU A 499 42.49 -7.08 19.35
C LEU A 499 43.30 -8.16 20.05
N GLN A 500 43.40 -9.35 19.45
CA GLN A 500 44.27 -10.42 19.97
C GLN A 500 45.74 -9.97 20.06
N SER A 501 46.27 -9.29 19.03
CA SER A 501 47.64 -8.78 19.06
C SER A 501 47.85 -7.68 20.10
N LEU A 502 46.86 -6.83 20.37
CA LEU A 502 46.94 -5.78 21.38
C LEU A 502 46.86 -6.35 22.80
N ASP A 503 46.04 -7.39 23.01
CA ASP A 503 45.94 -8.10 24.29
C ASP A 503 47.23 -8.83 24.65
N GLU A 504 47.87 -9.51 23.69
CA GLU A 504 49.21 -10.08 23.87
C GLU A 504 50.21 -9.00 24.28
N TYR A 505 50.19 -7.87 23.57
CA TYR A 505 51.11 -6.77 23.81
C TYR A 505 50.89 -6.07 25.16
N LEU A 506 49.64 -5.97 25.61
CA LEU A 506 49.29 -5.48 26.95
C LEU A 506 49.87 -6.36 28.06
N ARG A 507 49.87 -7.69 27.89
CA ARG A 507 50.48 -8.62 28.86
C ARG A 507 51.99 -8.43 28.94
N ASP A 508 52.64 -8.21 27.80
CA ASP A 508 54.10 -8.03 27.73
C ASP A 508 54.57 -6.69 28.32
N CYS A 509 53.69 -5.68 28.41
CA CYS A 509 54.06 -4.35 28.92
C CYS A 509 54.59 -4.38 30.36
N ALA A 510 54.08 -5.26 31.22
CA ALA A 510 54.58 -5.42 32.59
C ALA A 510 56.04 -5.86 32.61
N GLU A 511 56.39 -6.82 31.75
CA GLU A 511 57.76 -7.31 31.62
C GLU A 511 58.70 -6.22 31.08
N LYS A 512 58.22 -5.38 30.16
CA LYS A 512 58.99 -4.23 29.63
C LYS A 512 59.30 -3.19 30.72
N VAL A 513 58.34 -2.84 31.56
CA VAL A 513 58.57 -1.93 32.69
C VAL A 513 59.65 -2.48 33.63
N VAL A 514 59.51 -3.75 34.03
CA VAL A 514 60.48 -4.44 34.91
C VAL A 514 61.86 -4.53 34.27
N PHE A 515 61.94 -4.81 32.96
CA PHE A 515 63.19 -4.85 32.21
C PHE A 515 63.92 -3.51 32.25
N HIS A 516 63.23 -2.41 31.92
CA HIS A 516 63.84 -1.08 31.91
C HIS A 516 64.22 -0.59 33.32
N GLN A 517 63.42 -0.93 34.34
CA GLN A 517 63.75 -0.64 35.73
C GLN A 517 65.01 -1.40 36.19
N THR A 518 65.03 -2.72 36.01
CA THR A 518 66.17 -3.56 36.43
C THR A 518 67.45 -3.15 35.70
N THR A 519 67.33 -2.79 34.41
CA THR A 519 68.47 -2.35 33.61
C THR A 519 69.01 -0.99 34.08
N SER A 520 68.14 -0.02 34.40
CA SER A 520 68.59 1.28 34.91
C SER A 520 69.25 1.14 36.29
N GLU A 521 68.68 0.33 37.20
CA GLU A 521 69.27 0.01 38.50
C GLU A 521 70.66 -0.65 38.36
N ALA A 522 70.80 -1.60 37.44
CA ALA A 522 72.08 -2.24 37.14
C ALA A 522 73.12 -1.23 36.60
N ILE A 523 72.73 -0.34 35.68
CA ILE A 523 73.62 0.73 35.17
C ILE A 523 74.05 1.66 36.32
N GLN A 524 73.13 2.04 37.20
CA GLN A 524 73.43 2.90 38.35
C GLN A 524 74.46 2.25 39.28
N ILE A 525 74.26 0.97 39.63
CA ILE A 525 75.10 0.24 40.59
C ILE A 525 76.46 -0.14 39.98
N GLN A 526 76.49 -0.59 38.73
CA GLN A 526 77.68 -1.19 38.11
C GLN A 526 78.53 -0.19 37.33
N ARG A 527 77.96 0.92 36.83
CA ARG A 527 78.68 1.91 36.00
C ARG A 527 78.76 3.27 36.68
N ILE A 528 77.62 3.87 37.03
CA ILE A 528 77.57 5.25 37.55
C ILE A 528 78.24 5.38 38.93
N ASN A 529 77.85 4.53 39.89
CA ASN A 529 78.38 4.59 41.25
C ASN A 529 79.90 4.32 41.31
N PRO A 530 80.45 3.30 40.61
CA PRO A 530 81.89 3.07 40.56
C PRO A 530 82.65 4.21 39.91
N ASN A 531 82.18 4.73 38.76
CA ASN A 531 82.82 5.87 38.09
C ASN A 531 82.92 7.09 39.01
N ARG A 532 81.85 7.41 39.76
CA ARG A 532 81.85 8.51 40.73
C ARG A 532 82.81 8.28 41.90
N ARG A 533 82.88 7.05 42.41
CA ARG A 533 83.83 6.68 43.48
C ARG A 533 85.27 6.80 43.00
N GLU A 534 85.56 6.35 41.78
CA GLU A 534 86.90 6.44 41.21
C GLU A 534 87.30 7.89 40.90
N GLU A 535 86.38 8.71 40.41
CA GLU A 535 86.63 10.14 40.18
C GLU A 535 87.03 10.88 41.48
N SER A 536 86.35 10.58 42.61
CA SER A 536 86.66 11.20 43.91
C SER A 536 88.07 10.91 44.44
N LYS A 537 88.77 9.93 43.86
CA LYS A 537 90.14 9.52 44.20
C LYS A 537 91.19 10.08 43.23
N VAL A 538 90.80 10.80 42.19
CA VAL A 538 91.72 11.29 41.15
C VAL A 538 92.51 12.50 41.64
N GLY A 539 93.77 12.25 42.03
CA GLY A 539 94.77 13.29 42.35
C GLY A 539 95.43 13.92 41.12
N VAL A 540 96.33 14.88 41.36
CA VAL A 540 96.97 15.73 40.31
C VAL A 540 97.75 14.91 39.27
N PHE A 541 98.47 13.86 39.68
CA PHE A 541 99.29 13.03 38.79
C PHE A 541 98.45 12.16 37.83
N SER A 542 97.40 11.52 38.34
CA SER A 542 96.46 10.74 37.53
C SER A 542 95.64 11.60 36.56
N ALA A 543 95.38 12.86 36.90
CA ALA A 543 94.70 13.80 36.02
C ALA A 543 95.54 14.15 34.78
N MET A 544 96.87 14.27 34.92
CA MET A 544 97.80 14.58 33.83
C MET A 544 97.92 13.44 32.80
N LEU A 545 97.59 12.20 33.18
CA LEU A 545 97.53 11.02 32.31
C LEU A 545 96.17 10.83 31.59
N GLY A 546 95.30 11.85 31.60
CA GLY A 546 94.01 11.81 30.90
C GLY A 546 92.91 10.99 31.59
N LYS A 547 93.10 10.56 32.84
CA LYS A 547 92.13 9.71 33.56
C LYS A 547 90.77 10.41 33.75
N ARG A 548 90.75 11.73 33.89
CA ARG A 548 89.51 12.53 34.01
C ARG A 548 88.69 12.54 32.72
N GLU A 549 89.35 12.65 31.56
CA GLU A 549 88.71 12.56 30.25
C GLU A 549 88.09 11.17 30.05
N GLN A 550 88.83 10.10 30.39
CA GLN A 550 88.34 8.72 30.29
C GLN A 550 87.11 8.48 31.18
N LEU A 551 87.14 8.95 32.43
CA LEU A 551 86.01 8.81 33.36
C LEU A 551 84.81 9.67 32.91
N PHE A 552 85.05 10.86 32.36
CA PHE A 552 83.99 11.72 31.83
C PHE A 552 83.28 11.07 30.63
N GLU A 553 84.03 10.46 29.71
CA GLU A 553 83.47 9.71 28.58
C GLU A 553 82.67 8.49 29.06
N ALA A 554 83.25 7.65 29.93
CA ALA A 554 82.60 6.47 30.48
C ALA A 554 81.32 6.81 31.26
N GLN A 555 81.35 7.89 32.04
CA GLN A 555 80.20 8.39 32.79
C GLN A 555 79.13 8.95 31.85
N SER A 556 79.51 9.66 30.79
CA SER A 556 78.55 10.22 29.85
C SER A 556 77.71 9.15 29.15
N LEU A 557 78.34 8.05 28.73
CA LEU A 557 77.65 6.89 28.17
C LEU A 557 76.76 6.20 29.20
N ALA A 558 77.23 6.05 30.45
CA ALA A 558 76.45 5.45 31.52
C ALA A 558 75.21 6.29 31.88
N LEU A 559 75.34 7.62 31.94
CA LEU A 559 74.22 8.53 32.19
C LEU A 559 73.24 8.56 31.00
N GLN A 560 73.74 8.54 29.76
CA GLN A 560 72.89 8.44 28.57
C GLN A 560 72.00 7.19 28.64
N ASP A 561 72.61 6.02 28.85
CA ASP A 561 71.88 4.75 28.92
C ASP A 561 70.92 4.73 30.12
N TYR A 562 71.37 5.20 31.29
CA TYR A 562 70.57 5.24 32.50
C TYR A 562 69.28 6.06 32.32
N TYR A 563 69.41 7.31 31.85
CA TYR A 563 68.26 8.18 31.66
C TYR A 563 67.38 7.76 30.48
N PHE A 564 67.96 7.16 29.43
CA PHE A 564 67.18 6.50 28.38
C PHE A 564 66.30 5.39 28.97
N HIS A 565 66.87 4.47 29.76
CA HIS A 565 66.10 3.37 30.36
C HIS A 565 65.05 3.86 31.37
N LEU A 566 65.33 4.91 32.16
CA LEU A 566 64.33 5.53 33.02
C LEU A 566 63.19 6.17 32.22
N THR A 567 63.47 6.88 31.13
CA THR A 567 62.42 7.43 30.25
C THR A 567 61.60 6.34 29.58
N CYS A 568 62.24 5.26 29.11
CA CYS A 568 61.53 4.10 28.57
C CYS A 568 60.64 3.42 29.61
N MET A 569 61.09 3.29 30.86
CA MET A 569 60.28 2.73 31.94
C MET A 569 58.98 3.52 32.13
N GLU A 570 59.07 4.85 32.25
CA GLU A 570 57.90 5.74 32.36
C GLU A 570 57.02 5.69 31.10
N GLY A 571 57.64 5.60 29.92
CA GLY A 571 56.92 5.42 28.66
C GLY A 571 56.12 4.12 28.60
N TRP A 572 56.67 3.00 29.10
CA TRP A 572 55.96 1.74 29.17
C TRP A 572 54.87 1.72 30.26
N GLN A 573 55.04 2.45 31.36
CA GLN A 573 53.97 2.67 32.33
C GLN A 573 52.81 3.47 31.74
N PHE A 574 53.11 4.50 30.93
CA PHE A 574 52.09 5.19 30.14
C PHE A 574 51.40 4.23 29.16
N ALA A 575 52.16 3.40 28.44
CA ALA A 575 51.61 2.40 27.52
C ALA A 575 50.64 1.42 28.22
N GLN A 576 50.94 0.98 29.44
CA GLN A 576 50.03 0.15 30.27
C GLN A 576 48.69 0.84 30.56
N THR A 577 48.66 2.17 30.62
CA THR A 577 47.43 2.94 30.82
C THR A 577 46.71 3.21 29.49
N LEU A 578 47.45 3.44 28.41
CA LEU A 578 46.91 3.74 27.08
C LEU A 578 46.29 2.50 26.41
N LEU A 579 46.96 1.35 26.45
CA LEU A 579 46.55 0.13 25.74
C LEU A 579 45.15 -0.38 26.10
N PRO A 580 44.73 -0.45 27.38
CA PRO A 580 43.36 -0.85 27.73
C PRO A 580 42.30 0.07 27.10
N VAL A 581 42.61 1.36 26.96
CA VAL A 581 41.70 2.33 26.33
C VAL A 581 41.66 2.13 24.82
N ILE A 582 42.80 1.85 24.18
CA ILE A 582 42.83 1.46 22.76
C ILE A 582 42.01 0.18 22.54
N VAL A 583 42.24 -0.87 23.33
CA VAL A 583 41.49 -2.14 23.22
C VAL A 583 39.99 -1.91 23.35
N ARG A 584 39.56 -1.10 24.33
CA ARG A 584 38.14 -0.73 24.49
C ARG A 584 37.60 0.00 23.26
N ASP A 585 38.32 0.99 22.75
CA ASP A 585 37.87 1.84 21.64
C ASP A 585 37.84 1.06 20.31
N ILE A 586 38.79 0.14 20.10
CA ILE A 586 38.81 -0.79 18.95
C ILE A 586 37.72 -1.86 19.09
N THR A 587 37.41 -2.32 20.31
CA THR A 587 36.28 -3.23 20.56
C THR A 587 34.95 -2.55 20.22
N ALA A 588 34.76 -1.29 20.62
CA ALA A 588 33.60 -0.50 20.24
C ALA A 588 33.50 -0.36 18.71
N PHE A 589 34.62 -0.09 18.04
CA PHE A 589 34.66 -0.03 16.58
C PHE A 589 34.32 -1.39 15.92
N ALA A 590 34.84 -2.50 16.42
CA ALA A 590 34.49 -3.83 15.93
C ALA A 590 32.98 -4.12 16.04
N ASN A 591 32.35 -3.69 17.14
CA ASN A 591 30.90 -3.81 17.31
C ASN A 591 30.11 -2.98 16.28
N GLU A 592 30.58 -1.78 15.91
CA GLU A 592 29.94 -0.95 14.87
C GLU A 592 30.03 -1.62 13.48
N VAL A 593 31.16 -2.26 13.17
CA VAL A 593 31.32 -3.06 11.94
C VAL A 593 30.38 -4.28 11.96
N ASP A 594 30.29 -4.98 13.10
CA ASP A 594 29.40 -6.15 13.25
C ASP A 594 27.93 -5.79 13.11
N GLN A 595 27.51 -4.63 13.60
CA GLN A 595 26.14 -4.12 13.40
C GLN A 595 25.86 -3.82 11.92
N THR A 596 26.82 -3.22 11.21
CA THR A 596 26.71 -2.96 9.77
C THR A 596 26.59 -4.27 9.00
N LEU A 597 27.47 -5.24 9.31
CA LEU A 597 27.48 -6.58 8.72
C LEU A 597 26.15 -7.30 8.93
N SER A 598 25.64 -7.31 10.17
CA SER A 598 24.38 -7.98 10.51
C SER A 598 23.20 -7.39 9.72
N SER A 599 23.13 -6.05 9.62
CA SER A 599 22.09 -5.36 8.86
C SER A 599 22.12 -5.75 7.39
N LEU A 600 23.31 -5.77 6.78
CA LEU A 600 23.48 -6.13 5.36
C LEU A 600 23.22 -7.62 5.09
N VAL A 601 23.57 -8.52 6.02
CA VAL A 601 23.20 -9.94 5.93
C VAL A 601 21.68 -10.12 5.88
N GLU A 602 20.94 -9.42 6.75
CA GLU A 602 19.47 -9.50 6.73
C GLU A 602 18.86 -8.93 5.45
N ILE A 603 19.39 -7.81 4.94
CA ILE A 603 18.98 -7.22 3.66
C ILE A 603 19.23 -8.21 2.52
N ASN A 604 20.39 -8.84 2.48
CA ASN A 604 20.74 -9.79 1.44
C ASN A 604 19.83 -11.04 1.45
N LYS A 605 19.37 -11.47 2.63
CA LYS A 605 18.33 -12.51 2.75
C LYS A 605 16.98 -12.08 2.17
N LEU A 606 16.61 -10.81 2.31
CA LEU A 606 15.38 -10.27 1.71
C LEU A 606 15.47 -10.24 0.19
N PHE A 607 16.62 -9.86 -0.39
CA PHE A 607 16.84 -9.97 -1.83
C PHE A 607 16.77 -11.41 -2.32
N GLN A 608 17.36 -12.36 -1.58
CA GLN A 608 17.25 -13.78 -1.91
C GLN A 608 15.78 -14.24 -1.92
N LYS A 609 15.02 -13.89 -0.89
CA LYS A 609 13.58 -14.18 -0.84
C LYS A 609 12.83 -13.58 -2.04
N GLY A 610 13.14 -12.32 -2.41
CA GLY A 610 12.55 -11.65 -3.56
C GLY A 610 12.86 -12.34 -4.90
N ILE A 611 14.06 -12.90 -5.05
CA ILE A 611 14.47 -13.74 -6.19
C ILE A 611 13.67 -15.04 -6.21
N ASP A 612 13.56 -15.73 -5.07
CA ASP A 612 12.92 -17.04 -4.97
C ASP A 612 11.42 -16.97 -5.29
N GLU A 613 10.75 -15.88 -4.91
CA GLU A 613 9.31 -15.65 -5.14
C GLU A 613 8.95 -15.28 -6.59
N ARG A 614 9.93 -14.98 -7.46
CA ARG A 614 9.70 -14.44 -8.81
C ARG A 614 10.19 -15.37 -9.91
N CYS A 615 9.63 -15.20 -11.10
CA CYS A 615 9.93 -15.96 -12.30
C CYS A 615 9.88 -17.47 -12.05
N GLN A 616 8.88 -17.93 -11.28
CA GLN A 616 8.67 -19.34 -10.98
C GLN A 616 8.00 -20.08 -12.14
N ASN A 617 8.23 -21.39 -12.24
CA ASN A 617 7.63 -22.25 -13.27
C ASN A 617 6.19 -22.70 -12.95
N THR A 618 5.61 -22.20 -11.87
CA THR A 618 4.26 -22.54 -11.42
C THR A 618 3.22 -21.70 -12.17
N ASP A 619 2.18 -22.36 -12.69
CA ASP A 619 1.00 -21.77 -13.35
C ASP A 619 1.13 -21.33 -14.82
N LYS A 620 1.92 -22.04 -15.64
CA LYS A 620 1.83 -21.88 -17.10
C LYS A 620 0.38 -22.12 -17.56
N ASN A 621 -0.19 -21.14 -18.26
CA ASN A 621 -1.47 -21.22 -18.98
C ASN A 621 -2.73 -21.42 -18.12
N ASP A 622 -2.78 -20.98 -16.85
CA ASP A 622 -4.06 -20.92 -16.14
C ASP A 622 -4.94 -19.77 -16.68
N PHE A 623 -5.70 -20.05 -17.74
CA PHE A 623 -6.65 -19.11 -18.33
C PHE A 623 -7.82 -18.75 -17.41
N ARG A 624 -7.92 -19.32 -16.21
CA ARG A 624 -8.89 -18.85 -15.22
C ARG A 624 -8.43 -17.56 -14.55
N ARG A 625 -7.13 -17.28 -14.47
CA ARG A 625 -6.65 -16.05 -13.80
C ARG A 625 -6.98 -14.77 -14.59
N PRO A 626 -7.31 -13.64 -13.96
CA PRO A 626 -7.54 -12.38 -14.69
C PRO A 626 -6.33 -11.94 -15.52
N LEU A 627 -5.12 -12.19 -15.00
CA LEU A 627 -3.84 -11.93 -15.65
C LEU A 627 -3.17 -13.26 -16.04
N VAL A 628 -2.81 -13.39 -17.32
CA VAL A 628 -2.06 -14.52 -17.86
C VAL A 628 -0.70 -14.03 -18.31
N TYR A 629 0.36 -14.56 -17.69
CA TYR A 629 1.72 -14.27 -18.11
C TYR A 629 2.17 -15.16 -19.27
N PHE A 630 2.66 -14.53 -20.34
CA PHE A 630 3.10 -15.21 -21.56
C PHE A 630 4.62 -15.10 -21.73
N TYR A 631 5.33 -15.99 -21.05
CA TYR A 631 6.79 -16.04 -21.10
C TYR A 631 7.34 -17.40 -20.66
N HIS A 632 8.64 -17.59 -20.86
CA HIS A 632 9.38 -18.78 -20.46
C HIS A 632 10.33 -18.40 -19.31
N PRO A 633 9.99 -18.72 -18.05
CA PRO A 633 10.80 -18.32 -16.90
C PRO A 633 12.24 -18.86 -16.95
N ASP A 634 12.45 -20.05 -17.52
CA ASP A 634 13.78 -20.64 -17.68
C ASP A 634 14.72 -19.79 -18.56
N ILE A 635 14.18 -19.12 -19.58
CA ILE A 635 14.93 -18.19 -20.43
C ILE A 635 15.35 -16.96 -19.63
N VAL A 636 14.43 -16.39 -18.82
CA VAL A 636 14.72 -15.26 -17.93
C VAL A 636 15.81 -15.62 -16.92
N ARG A 637 15.71 -16.80 -16.30
CA ARG A 637 16.70 -17.29 -15.33
C ARG A 637 18.07 -17.48 -15.98
N SER A 638 18.11 -18.04 -17.18
CA SER A 638 19.35 -18.19 -17.96
C SER A 638 19.98 -16.84 -18.32
N PHE A 639 19.16 -15.87 -18.72
CA PHE A 639 19.60 -14.50 -18.98
C PHE A 639 20.15 -13.82 -17.71
N SER A 640 19.45 -13.96 -16.58
CA SER A 640 19.91 -13.47 -15.27
C SER A 640 21.28 -14.06 -14.91
N GLN A 641 21.47 -15.37 -15.08
CA GLN A 641 22.75 -16.02 -14.85
C GLN A 641 23.87 -15.46 -15.76
N ARG A 642 23.58 -15.15 -17.02
CA ARG A 642 24.54 -14.50 -17.92
C ARG A 642 24.98 -13.14 -17.39
N LEU A 643 24.07 -12.34 -16.83
CA LEU A 643 24.40 -11.04 -16.23
C LEU A 643 25.18 -11.17 -14.92
N VAL A 644 24.80 -12.12 -14.06
CA VAL A 644 25.47 -12.37 -12.76
C VAL A 644 26.92 -12.82 -12.95
N LYS A 645 27.22 -13.55 -14.03
CA LYS A 645 28.57 -14.06 -14.35
C LYS A 645 29.50 -12.99 -14.94
N ASP A 646 29.02 -11.78 -15.19
CA ASP A 646 29.81 -10.69 -15.75
C ASP A 646 30.51 -9.87 -14.66
N LYS A 647 31.81 -10.14 -14.45
CA LYS A 647 32.58 -9.52 -13.35
C LYS A 647 32.61 -8.00 -13.40
N ALA A 648 32.77 -7.43 -14.59
CA ALA A 648 32.88 -5.98 -14.74
C ALA A 648 31.54 -5.32 -14.42
N MET A 649 30.43 -5.87 -14.93
CA MET A 649 29.09 -5.38 -14.60
C MET A 649 28.79 -5.47 -13.10
N GLN A 650 29.08 -6.62 -12.47
CA GLN A 650 28.81 -6.83 -11.05
C GLN A 650 29.70 -5.95 -10.15
N ALA A 651 30.97 -5.73 -10.52
CA ALA A 651 31.84 -4.82 -9.78
C ALA A 651 31.38 -3.35 -9.88
N ASN A 652 31.00 -2.90 -11.07
CA ASN A 652 30.55 -1.52 -11.30
C ASN A 652 29.25 -1.22 -10.54
N GLN A 653 28.26 -2.11 -10.60
CA GLN A 653 26.99 -1.90 -9.90
C GLN A 653 27.15 -1.96 -8.37
N ALA A 654 28.02 -2.85 -7.85
CA ALA A 654 28.30 -2.92 -6.42
C ALA A 654 28.98 -1.65 -5.89
N MET A 655 29.89 -1.06 -6.68
CA MET A 655 30.50 0.23 -6.37
C MET A 655 29.45 1.35 -6.37
N ALA A 656 28.61 1.44 -7.40
CA ALA A 656 27.54 2.42 -7.45
C ALA A 656 26.55 2.31 -6.27
N ALA A 657 26.22 1.08 -5.87
CA ALA A 657 25.35 0.83 -4.71
C ALA A 657 25.98 1.31 -3.40
N ARG A 658 27.29 1.07 -3.19
CA ARG A 658 28.04 1.62 -2.04
C ARG A 658 28.06 3.14 -2.05
N ASP A 659 28.40 3.75 -3.17
CA ASP A 659 28.51 5.21 -3.29
C ASP A 659 27.16 5.88 -3.00
N ALA A 660 26.05 5.32 -3.47
CA ALA A 660 24.72 5.83 -3.18
C ALA A 660 24.35 5.82 -1.69
N LEU A 661 24.86 4.86 -0.92
CA LEU A 661 24.69 4.80 0.54
C LEU A 661 25.60 5.81 1.24
N ILE A 662 26.89 5.85 0.88
CA ILE A 662 27.89 6.72 1.51
C ILE A 662 27.57 8.20 1.25
N ASN A 663 27.09 8.54 0.05
CA ASN A 663 26.69 9.91 -0.29
C ASN A 663 25.57 10.47 0.62
N GLN A 664 24.80 9.62 1.30
CA GLN A 664 23.79 10.06 2.27
C GLN A 664 24.39 10.48 3.63
N LEU A 665 25.64 10.12 3.91
CA LEU A 665 26.32 10.38 5.19
C LEU A 665 27.03 11.74 5.23
N GLY A 666 27.51 12.24 4.08
CA GLY A 666 28.28 13.49 3.95
C GLY A 666 29.80 13.31 4.14
N GLU A 667 30.52 14.40 4.39
CA GLU A 667 31.99 14.46 4.35
C GLU A 667 32.73 13.62 5.41
N ASN A 668 32.06 13.26 6.51
CA ASN A 668 32.67 12.55 7.65
C ASN A 668 32.19 11.09 7.79
N ALA A 669 31.87 10.43 6.68
CA ALA A 669 31.31 9.08 6.64
C ALA A 669 32.19 8.05 7.37
N ASN A 670 31.56 7.23 8.23
CA ASN A 670 32.17 6.10 8.92
C ASN A 670 31.09 5.06 9.31
N PHE A 671 31.50 3.93 9.89
CA PHE A 671 30.57 2.84 10.26
C PHE A 671 29.57 3.25 11.34
N SER A 672 30.00 4.06 12.32
CA SER A 672 29.10 4.58 13.36
C SER A 672 27.97 5.44 12.78
N GLN A 673 28.31 6.36 11.87
CA GLN A 673 27.33 7.20 11.17
C GLN A 673 26.41 6.39 10.26
N LEU A 674 26.96 5.37 9.60
CA LEU A 674 26.21 4.46 8.75
C LEU A 674 25.10 3.75 9.54
N ASN A 675 25.42 3.22 10.72
CA ASN A 675 24.46 2.59 11.63
C ASN A 675 23.44 3.58 12.23
N ALA A 676 23.88 4.81 12.54
CA ALA A 676 23.04 5.79 13.22
C ALA A 676 22.07 6.53 12.28
N ARG A 677 22.45 6.75 11.02
CA ARG A 677 21.70 7.61 10.08
C ARG A 677 20.93 6.85 9.01
N ILE A 678 21.38 5.65 8.63
CA ILE A 678 20.73 4.89 7.56
C ILE A 678 19.94 3.73 8.16
N LEU A 679 18.62 3.86 8.12
CA LEU A 679 17.71 2.79 8.53
C LEU A 679 17.80 1.61 7.55
N LYS A 680 17.53 0.40 8.04
CA LYS A 680 17.50 -0.83 7.21
C LYS A 680 16.67 -0.68 5.93
N GLN A 681 15.56 0.06 6.00
CA GLN A 681 14.73 0.33 4.82
C GLN A 681 15.45 1.22 3.79
N GLN A 682 16.14 2.27 4.24
CA GLN A 682 16.88 3.18 3.35
C GLN A 682 18.05 2.47 2.68
N TRP A 683 18.67 1.51 3.38
CA TRP A 683 19.63 0.59 2.77
C TRP A 683 19.02 -0.17 1.58
N MET A 684 17.89 -0.84 1.78
CA MET A 684 17.22 -1.59 0.71
C MET A 684 16.83 -0.67 -0.45
N ASP A 685 16.13 0.43 -0.15
CA ASP A 685 15.62 1.34 -1.17
C ASP A 685 16.75 1.93 -2.04
N SER A 686 17.91 2.23 -1.43
CA SER A 686 19.07 2.78 -2.14
C SER A 686 19.74 1.74 -3.04
N ILE A 687 19.95 0.52 -2.53
CA ILE A 687 20.55 -0.57 -3.31
C ILE A 687 19.61 -0.96 -4.47
N GLU A 688 18.31 -1.13 -4.21
CA GLU A 688 17.32 -1.48 -5.24
C GLU A 688 17.29 -0.45 -6.37
N SER A 689 17.21 0.85 -6.03
CA SER A 689 17.11 1.93 -7.02
C SER A 689 18.34 1.99 -7.94
N VAL A 690 19.55 1.77 -7.41
CA VAL A 690 20.79 1.76 -8.22
C VAL A 690 20.87 0.49 -9.06
N CYS A 691 20.51 -0.66 -8.48
CA CYS A 691 20.55 -1.94 -9.17
C CYS A 691 19.54 -2.00 -10.32
N GLU A 692 18.36 -1.38 -10.17
CA GLU A 692 17.36 -1.30 -11.24
C GLU A 692 17.91 -0.57 -12.48
N GLN A 693 18.51 0.61 -12.26
CA GLN A 693 19.13 1.38 -13.35
C GLN A 693 20.30 0.61 -13.99
N SER A 694 21.08 -0.11 -13.16
CA SER A 694 22.21 -0.91 -13.61
C SER A 694 21.77 -2.11 -14.45
N VAL A 695 20.67 -2.77 -14.08
CA VAL A 695 20.07 -3.87 -14.83
C VAL A 695 19.62 -3.43 -16.21
N GLU A 696 18.96 -2.27 -16.31
CA GLU A 696 18.50 -1.77 -17.61
C GLU A 696 19.66 -1.49 -18.56
N ASN A 697 20.72 -0.85 -18.05
CA ASN A 697 21.94 -0.61 -18.81
C ASN A 697 22.62 -1.92 -19.22
N ALA A 698 22.80 -2.85 -18.28
CA ALA A 698 23.42 -4.15 -18.53
C ALA A 698 22.63 -4.97 -19.56
N HIS A 699 21.31 -5.04 -19.41
CA HIS A 699 20.42 -5.70 -20.35
C HIS A 699 20.59 -5.12 -21.76
N ASN A 700 20.52 -3.79 -21.90
CA ASN A 700 20.64 -3.13 -23.21
C ASN A 700 22.03 -3.33 -23.84
N THR A 701 23.10 -3.34 -23.05
CA THR A 701 24.44 -3.64 -23.56
C THR A 701 24.55 -5.08 -24.06
N VAL A 702 24.10 -6.07 -23.27
CA VAL A 702 24.24 -7.49 -23.62
C VAL A 702 23.47 -7.83 -24.90
N ILE A 703 22.22 -7.40 -25.03
CA ILE A 703 21.41 -7.69 -26.22
C ILE A 703 21.92 -7.00 -27.50
N THR A 704 22.63 -5.88 -27.37
CA THR A 704 23.26 -5.19 -28.51
C THR A 704 24.50 -5.92 -28.99
N VAL A 705 25.29 -6.47 -28.05
CA VAL A 705 26.54 -7.20 -28.35
C VAL A 705 26.25 -8.64 -28.78
N GLU A 706 25.41 -9.35 -28.05
CA GLU A 706 25.03 -10.75 -28.26
C GLU A 706 23.65 -10.82 -28.92
N LYS A 707 23.60 -10.64 -30.24
CA LYS A 707 22.35 -10.52 -31.01
C LYS A 707 21.43 -11.75 -30.95
N ASP A 708 21.98 -12.93 -30.67
CA ASP A 708 21.24 -14.17 -30.57
C ASP A 708 20.55 -14.35 -29.20
N LEU A 709 20.92 -13.55 -28.19
CA LEU A 709 20.27 -13.60 -26.89
C LEU A 709 18.87 -12.96 -26.95
N PRO A 710 17.83 -13.65 -26.44
CA PRO A 710 16.49 -13.11 -26.45
C PRO A 710 16.40 -11.90 -25.51
N ARG A 711 15.84 -10.80 -26.01
CA ARG A 711 15.48 -9.61 -25.22
C ARG A 711 14.51 -9.98 -24.10
N GLN A 712 14.78 -9.53 -22.87
CA GLN A 712 13.95 -9.81 -21.69
C GLN A 712 13.19 -8.59 -21.15
N LEU A 713 13.63 -7.37 -21.44
CA LEU A 713 12.97 -6.11 -21.10
C LEU A 713 12.59 -5.33 -22.37
N ASN A 714 11.54 -4.51 -22.32
CA ASN A 714 10.94 -3.83 -23.46
C ASN A 714 10.50 -4.82 -24.56
N VAL A 715 9.82 -5.90 -24.18
CA VAL A 715 9.38 -6.97 -25.10
C VAL A 715 7.99 -6.66 -25.66
N SER A 716 7.85 -6.74 -26.98
CA SER A 716 6.53 -6.67 -27.62
C SER A 716 5.77 -7.99 -27.47
N ILE A 717 4.56 -7.95 -26.92
CA ILE A 717 3.71 -9.15 -26.82
C ILE A 717 3.28 -9.65 -28.21
N ILE A 718 3.12 -8.74 -29.18
CA ILE A 718 2.76 -9.09 -30.56
C ILE A 718 3.90 -9.86 -31.23
N GLU A 719 5.14 -9.37 -31.12
CA GLU A 719 6.33 -10.08 -31.60
C GLU A 719 6.45 -11.46 -30.95
N LYS A 720 6.21 -11.53 -29.63
CA LYS A 720 6.34 -12.78 -28.89
C LYS A 720 5.32 -13.83 -29.32
N LEU A 721 4.07 -13.43 -29.50
CA LEU A 721 3.02 -14.30 -30.04
C LEU A 721 3.36 -14.75 -31.47
N ALA A 722 3.84 -13.84 -32.32
CA ALA A 722 4.23 -14.16 -33.69
C ALA A 722 5.35 -15.21 -33.74
N LYS A 723 6.35 -15.10 -32.86
CA LYS A 723 7.45 -16.08 -32.77
C LYS A 723 6.99 -17.43 -32.22
N GLU A 724 6.19 -17.45 -31.16
CA GLU A 724 5.74 -18.69 -30.52
C GLU A 724 4.79 -19.50 -31.42
N PHE A 725 3.87 -18.82 -32.13
CA PHE A 725 2.87 -19.46 -33.00
C PHE A 725 3.27 -19.49 -34.48
N SER A 726 4.54 -19.24 -34.79
CA SER A 726 5.04 -19.30 -36.17
C SER A 726 4.77 -20.67 -36.79
N GLY A 727 3.99 -20.70 -37.87
CA GLY A 727 3.58 -21.94 -38.55
C GLY A 727 2.47 -22.74 -37.83
N ASN A 728 1.85 -22.23 -36.76
CA ASN A 728 0.79 -22.89 -36.00
C ASN A 728 -0.43 -21.98 -35.80
N GLU A 729 -1.15 -21.70 -36.88
CA GLU A 729 -2.33 -20.83 -36.86
C GLU A 729 -3.49 -21.41 -36.05
N GLU A 730 -3.76 -22.72 -36.14
CA GLU A 730 -4.82 -23.37 -35.36
C GLU A 730 -4.59 -23.23 -33.85
N GLY A 731 -3.33 -23.37 -33.41
CA GLY A 731 -2.94 -23.17 -32.02
C GLY A 731 -3.17 -21.74 -31.54
N LEU A 732 -2.84 -20.75 -32.37
CA LEU A 732 -3.09 -19.33 -32.09
C LEU A 732 -4.60 -19.05 -31.97
N THR A 733 -5.41 -19.57 -32.90
CA THR A 733 -6.87 -19.41 -32.88
C THR A 733 -7.46 -19.96 -31.59
N ARG A 734 -7.10 -21.18 -31.20
CA ARG A 734 -7.59 -21.78 -29.95
C ARG A 734 -7.19 -20.93 -28.74
N PHE A 735 -5.93 -20.52 -28.67
CA PHE A 735 -5.39 -19.72 -27.58
C PHE A 735 -6.12 -18.38 -27.40
N VAL A 736 -6.35 -17.67 -28.51
CA VAL A 736 -7.05 -16.38 -28.51
C VAL A 736 -8.53 -16.54 -28.17
N HIS A 737 -9.19 -17.58 -28.68
CA HIS A 737 -10.58 -17.88 -28.35
C HIS A 737 -10.75 -18.20 -26.86
N ASP A 738 -9.84 -18.99 -26.28
CA ASP A 738 -9.87 -19.29 -24.84
C ASP A 738 -9.72 -18.00 -24.01
N LEU A 739 -8.74 -17.14 -24.34
CA LEU A 739 -8.57 -15.84 -23.68
C LEU A 739 -9.82 -14.96 -23.77
N ALA A 740 -10.38 -14.82 -24.97
CA ALA A 740 -11.58 -14.04 -25.21
C ALA A 740 -12.74 -14.62 -24.40
N ASN A 741 -12.95 -15.94 -24.39
CA ASN A 741 -14.02 -16.59 -23.65
C ASN A 741 -13.94 -16.30 -22.15
N TYR A 742 -12.76 -16.36 -21.53
CA TYR A 742 -12.59 -16.07 -20.11
C TYR A 742 -12.73 -14.59 -19.71
N ALA A 743 -12.83 -13.66 -20.66
CA ALA A 743 -13.05 -12.23 -20.41
C ALA A 743 -14.52 -11.86 -20.07
N GLY A 744 -15.29 -12.78 -19.48
CA GLY A 744 -16.68 -12.55 -19.06
C GLY A 744 -16.80 -11.50 -17.96
N ASN A 745 -17.98 -10.90 -17.79
CA ASN A 745 -18.21 -9.90 -16.74
C ASN A 745 -18.02 -10.52 -15.35
N TYR A 746 -17.48 -9.74 -14.41
CA TYR A 746 -17.51 -10.05 -12.97
C TYR A 746 -18.90 -9.82 -12.37
N LEU A 747 -19.94 -10.22 -13.11
CA LEU A 747 -21.33 -10.16 -12.69
C LEU A 747 -22.13 -11.14 -13.56
N THR A 748 -22.88 -12.03 -12.92
CA THR A 748 -23.76 -12.98 -13.61
C THR A 748 -25.20 -12.47 -13.64
N PHE A 749 -25.92 -12.79 -14.72
CA PHE A 749 -27.29 -12.35 -14.94
C PHE A 749 -28.29 -13.50 -14.87
N ASN A 750 -29.46 -13.27 -14.27
CA ASN A 750 -30.55 -14.24 -14.16
C ASN A 750 -31.37 -14.28 -15.45
N PRO A 751 -31.33 -15.39 -16.23
CA PRO A 751 -32.06 -15.47 -17.50
C PRO A 751 -33.58 -15.34 -17.36
N LEU A 752 -34.16 -15.76 -16.23
CA LEU A 752 -35.60 -15.66 -16.00
C LEU A 752 -36.04 -14.20 -15.84
N GLU A 753 -35.26 -13.40 -15.12
CA GLU A 753 -35.53 -11.98 -14.98
C GLU A 753 -35.19 -11.21 -16.26
N VAL A 754 -34.08 -11.54 -16.95
CA VAL A 754 -33.71 -10.91 -18.22
C VAL A 754 -34.82 -11.04 -19.27
N ASN A 755 -35.43 -12.23 -19.38
CA ASN A 755 -36.48 -12.51 -20.36
C ASN A 755 -37.90 -12.23 -19.83
N LYS A 756 -38.04 -11.68 -18.62
CA LYS A 756 -39.34 -11.38 -18.02
C LYS A 756 -40.02 -10.27 -18.80
N LYS A 757 -41.29 -10.51 -19.14
CA LYS A 757 -42.17 -9.54 -19.81
C LYS A 757 -43.33 -9.19 -18.90
N GLY A 758 -43.84 -7.97 -19.05
CA GLY A 758 -44.98 -7.51 -18.29
C GLY A 758 -45.18 -6.01 -18.43
N PRO A 759 -46.29 -5.48 -17.91
CA PRO A 759 -46.56 -4.06 -18.00
C PRO A 759 -45.49 -3.23 -17.30
N GLY A 760 -45.03 -2.16 -17.95
CA GLY A 760 -43.96 -1.31 -17.42
C GLY A 760 -42.53 -1.86 -17.57
N ILE A 761 -42.38 -3.05 -18.16
CA ILE A 761 -41.12 -3.70 -18.52
C ILE A 761 -40.95 -3.63 -20.05
N ALA A 762 -39.72 -3.48 -20.52
CA ALA A 762 -39.44 -3.49 -21.96
C ALA A 762 -39.75 -4.86 -22.61
N GLU A 763 -40.27 -4.84 -23.83
CA GLU A 763 -40.63 -6.06 -24.60
C GLU A 763 -39.41 -6.92 -24.99
N SER A 764 -38.25 -6.28 -25.12
CA SER A 764 -36.97 -6.91 -25.40
C SER A 764 -35.98 -6.59 -24.29
N PRO A 765 -35.05 -7.52 -23.97
CA PRO A 765 -34.01 -7.25 -22.98
C PRO A 765 -33.20 -6.01 -23.35
N THR A 766 -33.09 -5.05 -22.42
CA THR A 766 -32.32 -3.81 -22.64
C THR A 766 -30.82 -3.98 -22.38
N LYS A 767 -30.38 -5.14 -21.89
CA LYS A 767 -28.99 -5.49 -21.58
C LYS A 767 -28.13 -5.49 -22.87
N LEU A 768 -27.27 -4.49 -23.03
CA LEU A 768 -26.34 -4.39 -24.17
C LEU A 768 -24.90 -4.66 -23.72
N SER A 769 -24.13 -5.34 -24.56
CA SER A 769 -22.73 -5.67 -24.28
C SER A 769 -21.80 -5.22 -25.40
N VAL A 770 -20.64 -4.67 -25.03
CA VAL A 770 -19.53 -4.32 -25.92
C VAL A 770 -18.31 -5.11 -25.48
N PHE A 771 -17.66 -5.74 -26.45
CA PHE A 771 -16.39 -6.42 -26.24
C PHE A 771 -15.30 -5.62 -26.93
N ALA A 772 -14.26 -5.23 -26.20
CA ALA A 772 -13.14 -4.47 -26.72
C ALA A 772 -11.83 -5.21 -26.45
N VAL A 773 -10.90 -5.11 -27.39
CA VAL A 773 -9.56 -5.67 -27.26
C VAL A 773 -8.56 -4.55 -27.50
N ILE A 774 -7.86 -4.18 -26.43
CA ILE A 774 -6.77 -3.22 -26.46
C ILE A 774 -5.48 -4.00 -26.72
N ARG A 775 -4.83 -3.77 -27.85
CA ARG A 775 -3.54 -4.36 -28.19
C ARG A 775 -2.51 -3.29 -28.54
N PRO A 776 -1.21 -3.59 -28.50
CA PRO A 776 -0.19 -2.62 -28.90
C PRO A 776 -0.30 -2.27 -30.39
N GLN A 777 0.08 -1.04 -30.72
CA GLN A 777 0.42 -0.68 -32.08
C GLN A 777 1.76 -1.33 -32.46
N THR A 778 1.88 -1.84 -33.69
CA THR A 778 3.11 -2.45 -34.19
C THR A 778 3.43 -1.96 -35.59
N ARG A 779 4.71 -1.74 -35.88
CA ARG A 779 5.22 -1.39 -37.22
C ARG A 779 5.81 -2.61 -37.92
N ASP A 780 6.64 -3.36 -37.21
CA ASP A 780 7.43 -4.47 -37.79
C ASP A 780 6.63 -5.78 -37.93
N TRP A 781 5.49 -5.92 -37.24
CA TRP A 781 4.67 -7.15 -37.23
C TRP A 781 3.24 -6.92 -37.75
N GLY A 782 3.06 -6.01 -38.71
CA GLY A 782 1.74 -5.62 -39.22
C GLY A 782 0.91 -6.75 -39.85
N SER A 783 1.56 -7.69 -40.55
CA SER A 783 0.89 -8.86 -41.15
C SER A 783 0.30 -9.78 -40.07
N PHE A 784 1.10 -10.14 -39.07
CA PHE A 784 0.65 -10.96 -37.94
C PHE A 784 -0.43 -10.23 -37.12
N ALA A 785 -0.30 -8.93 -36.88
CA ALA A 785 -1.32 -8.17 -36.18
C ALA A 785 -2.67 -8.18 -36.93
N THR A 786 -2.65 -8.12 -38.26
CA THR A 786 -3.86 -8.22 -39.09
C THR A 786 -4.49 -9.61 -39.00
N GLN A 787 -3.68 -10.67 -39.01
CA GLN A 787 -4.14 -12.05 -38.79
C GLN A 787 -4.79 -12.20 -37.40
N LEU A 788 -4.12 -11.70 -36.35
CA LEU A 788 -4.62 -11.72 -34.98
C LEU A 788 -5.96 -10.99 -34.87
N ASP A 789 -6.11 -9.82 -35.49
CA ASP A 789 -7.38 -9.08 -35.53
C ASP A 789 -8.49 -9.88 -36.23
N GLY A 790 -8.16 -10.61 -37.29
CA GLY A 790 -9.07 -11.52 -37.98
C GLY A 790 -9.58 -12.63 -37.06
N ILE A 791 -8.68 -13.27 -36.31
CA ILE A 791 -9.00 -14.30 -35.31
C ILE A 791 -9.86 -13.71 -34.20
N LEU A 792 -9.49 -12.56 -33.66
CA LEU A 792 -10.22 -11.88 -32.58
C LEU A 792 -11.67 -11.60 -32.99
N LYS A 793 -11.91 -11.15 -34.23
CA LYS A 793 -13.26 -10.90 -34.76
C LYS A 793 -14.16 -12.14 -34.81
N GLY A 794 -13.58 -13.34 -34.86
CA GLY A 794 -14.29 -14.62 -34.80
C GLY A 794 -14.38 -15.24 -33.40
N SER A 795 -13.80 -14.61 -32.38
CA SER A 795 -13.61 -15.23 -31.05
C SER A 795 -14.88 -15.29 -30.18
N ARG A 796 -15.87 -14.44 -30.45
CA ARG A 796 -17.13 -14.35 -29.70
C ARG A 796 -18.31 -14.04 -30.62
N ASN A 797 -19.53 -14.25 -30.11
CA ASN A 797 -20.78 -13.86 -30.78
C ASN A 797 -20.98 -12.34 -30.88
N ILE A 798 -20.16 -11.56 -30.17
CA ILE A 798 -20.14 -10.09 -30.22
C ILE A 798 -18.87 -9.68 -30.98
N GLN A 799 -19.04 -8.87 -32.02
CA GLN A 799 -17.90 -8.35 -32.77
C GLN A 799 -17.03 -7.45 -31.87
N PRO A 800 -15.74 -7.77 -31.67
CA PRO A 800 -14.86 -6.97 -30.85
C PRO A 800 -14.50 -5.63 -31.50
N GLU A 801 -14.46 -4.58 -30.69
CA GLU A 801 -13.80 -3.32 -31.01
C GLU A 801 -12.30 -3.46 -30.75
N ILE A 802 -11.48 -3.42 -31.80
CA ILE A 802 -10.02 -3.50 -31.65
C ILE A 802 -9.46 -2.10 -31.48
N LEU A 803 -8.87 -1.84 -30.32
CA LEU A 803 -8.23 -0.57 -29.93
C LEU A 803 -6.71 -0.75 -29.93
N GLN A 804 -5.98 0.23 -30.45
CA GLN A 804 -4.52 0.19 -30.52
C GLN A 804 -3.90 1.12 -29.48
N SER A 805 -2.99 0.62 -28.65
CA SER A 805 -2.26 1.42 -27.66
C SER A 805 -0.85 1.73 -28.12
N GLU A 806 -0.40 2.97 -27.93
CA GLU A 806 0.99 3.40 -28.16
C GLU A 806 1.88 3.25 -26.92
N THR A 807 1.30 3.07 -25.72
CA THR A 807 2.02 3.19 -24.44
C THR A 807 2.33 1.84 -23.77
N ARG A 808 1.64 0.76 -24.16
CA ARG A 808 1.77 -0.58 -23.57
C ARG A 808 2.09 -1.60 -24.67
N ASN A 809 3.38 -1.90 -24.86
CA ASN A 809 3.83 -2.84 -25.89
C ASN A 809 3.84 -4.31 -25.43
N SER A 810 3.83 -4.55 -24.12
CA SER A 810 4.01 -5.88 -23.51
C SER A 810 2.71 -6.59 -23.11
N GLU A 811 1.53 -6.05 -23.44
CA GLU A 811 0.25 -6.65 -23.05
C GLU A 811 -0.86 -6.49 -24.09
N ILE A 812 -1.82 -7.41 -24.08
CA ILE A 812 -3.12 -7.34 -24.75
C ILE A 812 -4.19 -7.47 -23.69
N THR A 813 -5.17 -6.56 -23.70
CA THR A 813 -6.25 -6.53 -22.71
C THR A 813 -7.60 -6.69 -23.39
N PHE A 814 -8.39 -7.63 -22.89
CA PHE A 814 -9.75 -7.91 -23.31
C PHE A 814 -10.70 -7.36 -22.26
N ILE A 815 -11.66 -6.55 -22.69
CA ILE A 815 -12.62 -5.88 -21.83
C ILE A 815 -14.01 -6.18 -22.33
N ASN A 816 -14.82 -6.80 -21.48
CA ASN A 816 -16.25 -6.93 -21.73
C ASN A 816 -16.97 -5.89 -20.87
N ILE A 817 -17.93 -5.20 -21.43
CA ILE A 817 -18.73 -4.22 -20.70
C ILE A 817 -20.18 -4.49 -21.03
N THR A 818 -21.03 -4.49 -20.02
CA THR A 818 -22.48 -4.64 -20.18
C THR A 818 -23.18 -3.52 -19.44
N ASN A 819 -24.18 -2.89 -20.05
CA ASN A 819 -24.97 -1.84 -19.42
C ASN A 819 -26.47 -1.96 -19.75
N LEU A 820 -27.24 -0.94 -19.35
CA LEU A 820 -28.67 -0.81 -19.63
C LEU A 820 -29.53 -1.92 -19.01
N PHE A 821 -29.15 -2.41 -17.84
CA PHE A 821 -29.93 -3.41 -17.12
C PHE A 821 -30.49 -2.87 -15.78
N PRO A 822 -31.73 -3.24 -15.42
CA PRO A 822 -32.24 -3.06 -14.07
C PRO A 822 -31.63 -4.07 -13.10
N LEU A 823 -31.58 -3.74 -11.81
CA LEU A 823 -30.95 -4.57 -10.79
C LEU A 823 -31.52 -5.98 -10.70
N ARG A 824 -32.81 -6.19 -10.99
CA ARG A 824 -33.43 -7.53 -11.01
C ARG A 824 -32.75 -8.52 -11.96
N TYR A 825 -32.02 -8.04 -12.99
CA TYR A 825 -31.26 -8.92 -13.87
C TYR A 825 -30.06 -9.55 -13.16
N VAL A 826 -29.57 -8.97 -12.07
CA VAL A 826 -28.38 -9.47 -11.37
C VAL A 826 -28.71 -10.77 -10.63
N GLN A 827 -28.04 -11.87 -10.98
CA GLN A 827 -28.30 -13.18 -10.38
C GLN A 827 -28.06 -13.18 -8.86
N HIS A 828 -26.98 -12.54 -8.41
CA HIS A 828 -26.61 -12.48 -6.99
C HIS A 828 -27.60 -11.68 -6.14
N LEU A 829 -28.43 -10.83 -6.75
CA LEU A 829 -29.41 -10.04 -6.03
C LEU A 829 -30.45 -10.91 -5.30
N VAL A 830 -30.77 -12.10 -5.85
CA VAL A 830 -31.71 -13.05 -5.23
C VAL A 830 -31.23 -13.44 -3.84
N PHE A 831 -29.96 -13.85 -3.75
CA PHE A 831 -29.31 -14.20 -2.49
C PHE A 831 -29.26 -13.02 -1.51
N LEU A 832 -28.88 -11.82 -1.99
CA LEU A 832 -28.81 -10.64 -1.13
C LEU A 832 -30.20 -10.27 -0.57
N LYS A 833 -31.26 -10.40 -1.38
CA LYS A 833 -32.65 -10.18 -0.95
C LYS A 833 -33.06 -11.18 0.12
N GLU A 834 -32.81 -12.47 -0.10
CA GLU A 834 -33.14 -13.52 0.87
C GLU A 834 -32.44 -13.28 2.22
N ARG A 835 -31.16 -12.91 2.20
CA ARG A 835 -30.40 -12.57 3.41
C ARG A 835 -30.93 -11.31 4.08
N TYR A 836 -31.30 -10.29 3.32
CA TYR A 836 -31.93 -9.08 3.84
C TYR A 836 -33.27 -9.38 4.53
N ASP A 837 -34.16 -10.13 3.88
CA ASP A 837 -35.47 -10.52 4.41
C ASP A 837 -35.33 -11.41 5.67
N LEU A 838 -34.39 -12.36 5.65
CA LEU A 838 -34.09 -13.21 6.79
C LEU A 838 -33.58 -12.38 7.98
N ARG A 839 -32.66 -11.44 7.73
CA ARG A 839 -32.10 -10.57 8.75
C ARG A 839 -33.18 -9.74 9.43
N LEU A 840 -34.15 -9.21 8.67
CA LEU A 840 -35.31 -8.48 9.20
C LEU A 840 -36.28 -9.35 10.02
N LYS A 841 -36.40 -10.65 9.70
CA LYS A 841 -37.29 -11.59 10.41
C LYS A 841 -36.68 -12.13 11.71
N GLN A 842 -35.36 -12.27 11.79
CA GLN A 842 -34.67 -12.91 12.90
C GLN A 842 -34.45 -11.99 14.12
N THR A 843 -34.71 -10.69 14.01
CA THR A 843 -34.48 -9.73 15.09
C THR A 843 -35.71 -9.55 15.97
N SER A 844 -35.49 -9.41 17.28
CA SER A 844 -36.53 -8.99 18.24
C SER A 844 -36.83 -7.49 18.18
N ASN A 845 -35.97 -6.69 17.53
CA ASN A 845 -36.17 -5.25 17.30
C ASN A 845 -36.00 -4.89 15.81
N PRO A 846 -37.07 -5.03 15.01
CA PRO A 846 -37.02 -4.77 13.57
C PRO A 846 -36.83 -3.30 13.21
N GLY A 847 -37.25 -2.38 14.09
CA GLY A 847 -37.08 -0.94 13.90
C GLY A 847 -35.61 -0.53 13.97
N ARG A 848 -34.89 -1.00 14.99
CA ARG A 848 -33.44 -0.77 15.12
C ARG A 848 -32.65 -1.29 13.92
N LEU A 849 -32.97 -2.50 13.46
CA LEU A 849 -32.24 -3.08 12.33
C LEU A 849 -32.46 -2.28 11.05
N ARG A 850 -33.68 -1.80 10.78
CA ARG A 850 -33.95 -0.90 9.65
C ARG A 850 -33.16 0.41 9.76
N LEU A 851 -33.04 0.95 10.97
CA LEU A 851 -32.19 2.12 11.24
C LEU A 851 -30.71 1.82 10.92
N GLU A 852 -30.18 0.65 11.28
CA GLU A 852 -28.79 0.28 10.99
C GLU A 852 -28.52 0.07 9.48
N LEU A 853 -29.49 -0.53 8.76
CA LEU A 853 -29.35 -0.93 7.36
C LEU A 853 -29.56 0.21 6.37
N HIS A 854 -30.51 1.11 6.59
CA HIS A 854 -30.81 2.18 5.62
C HIS A 854 -30.10 3.48 5.97
N CYS A 855 -29.76 4.30 5.00
CA CYS A 855 -29.18 5.63 5.26
C CYS A 855 -30.21 6.63 5.80
N GLU A 856 -31.49 6.43 5.51
CA GLU A 856 -32.61 7.22 6.00
C GLU A 856 -33.91 6.40 5.98
N GLY A 857 -34.89 6.76 6.81
CA GLY A 857 -36.18 6.06 6.85
C GLY A 857 -36.03 4.61 7.30
N ASP A 858 -36.89 3.74 6.81
CA ASP A 858 -36.97 2.34 7.22
C ASP A 858 -36.79 1.33 6.07
N GLY A 859 -36.67 1.83 4.83
CA GLY A 859 -36.47 1.06 3.61
C GLY A 859 -37.73 0.88 2.78
N ASN A 860 -38.92 1.00 3.39
CA ASN A 860 -40.21 0.78 2.70
C ASN A 860 -40.58 1.95 1.78
N GLN A 861 -39.94 3.11 1.94
CA GLN A 861 -40.15 4.27 1.09
C GLN A 861 -39.57 4.13 -0.33
N HIS A 862 -38.75 3.11 -0.58
CA HIS A 862 -38.04 2.96 -1.85
C HIS A 862 -38.76 1.99 -2.79
N PRO A 863 -38.78 2.26 -4.11
CA PRO A 863 -39.39 1.34 -5.08
C PRO A 863 -38.73 -0.04 -5.07
N PRO A 864 -39.51 -1.12 -5.24
CA PRO A 864 -38.99 -2.49 -5.20
C PRO A 864 -38.08 -2.78 -6.39
N LEU A 865 -36.96 -3.47 -6.13
CA LEU A 865 -36.00 -3.86 -7.17
C LEU A 865 -36.54 -4.94 -8.10
N TYR A 866 -37.40 -5.82 -7.59
CA TYR A 866 -38.09 -6.84 -8.38
C TYR A 866 -39.47 -6.37 -8.81
N THR A 867 -40.00 -7.02 -9.83
CA THR A 867 -41.40 -6.88 -10.22
C THR A 867 -42.26 -7.72 -9.29
N ALA A 868 -43.43 -7.22 -8.91
CA ALA A 868 -44.35 -7.96 -8.07
C ALA A 868 -44.67 -9.32 -8.71
N SER A 869 -44.70 -10.39 -7.91
CA SER A 869 -45.25 -11.66 -8.36
C SER A 869 -46.76 -11.51 -8.58
N GLU A 870 -47.37 -12.35 -9.41
CA GLU A 870 -48.83 -12.36 -9.55
C GLU A 870 -49.51 -12.64 -8.19
N GLU A 871 -48.91 -13.48 -7.35
CA GLU A 871 -49.44 -13.75 -6.01
C GLU A 871 -49.35 -12.54 -5.07
N ASP A 872 -48.22 -11.83 -5.05
CA ASP A 872 -48.06 -10.58 -4.29
C ASP A 872 -49.03 -9.52 -4.81
N ASN A 873 -49.16 -9.39 -6.14
CA ASN A 873 -50.10 -8.47 -6.76
C ASN A 873 -51.54 -8.78 -6.33
N ARG A 874 -51.95 -10.06 -6.33
CA ARG A 874 -53.28 -10.48 -5.85
C ARG A 874 -53.47 -10.17 -4.37
N ARG A 875 -52.46 -10.45 -3.54
CA ARG A 875 -52.52 -10.17 -2.09
C ARG A 875 -52.65 -8.69 -1.79
N GLU A 876 -51.86 -7.84 -2.45
CA GLU A 876 -51.86 -6.39 -2.26
C GLU A 876 -53.07 -5.69 -2.87
N SER A 877 -53.68 -6.29 -3.90
CA SER A 877 -54.84 -5.72 -4.60
C SER A 877 -56.16 -6.17 -4.01
N LEU A 878 -56.18 -7.27 -3.25
CA LEU A 878 -57.38 -7.76 -2.57
C LEU A 878 -58.04 -6.72 -1.64
N PRO A 879 -57.32 -5.94 -0.81
CA PRO A 879 -57.92 -4.84 -0.05
C PRO A 879 -58.66 -3.82 -0.93
N TYR A 880 -58.08 -3.45 -2.07
CA TYR A 880 -58.70 -2.52 -3.01
C TYR A 880 -59.88 -3.15 -3.74
N LEU A 881 -59.83 -4.45 -4.04
CA LEU A 881 -60.95 -5.18 -4.63
C LEU A 881 -62.15 -5.22 -3.65
N LEU A 882 -61.91 -5.40 -2.36
CA LEU A 882 -62.93 -5.29 -1.32
C LEU A 882 -63.53 -3.87 -1.27
N ILE A 883 -62.68 -2.83 -1.30
CA ILE A 883 -63.14 -1.44 -1.32
C ILE A 883 -63.95 -1.15 -2.59
N ALA A 884 -63.46 -1.54 -3.76
CA ALA A 884 -64.13 -1.35 -5.04
C ALA A 884 -65.52 -2.02 -5.07
N ARG A 885 -65.65 -3.20 -4.46
CA ARG A 885 -66.95 -3.87 -4.30
C ARG A 885 -67.87 -3.12 -3.34
N ALA A 886 -67.36 -2.65 -2.21
CA ALA A 886 -68.14 -1.91 -1.22
C ALA A 886 -68.63 -0.56 -1.77
N VAL A 887 -67.78 0.22 -2.44
CA VAL A 887 -68.16 1.51 -3.04
C VAL A 887 -69.02 1.38 -4.32
N GLY A 888 -69.32 0.15 -4.76
CA GLY A 888 -70.15 -0.12 -5.92
C GLY A 888 -69.45 0.07 -7.28
N ALA A 889 -68.12 0.20 -7.32
CA ALA A 889 -67.36 0.21 -8.57
C ALA A 889 -67.29 -1.20 -9.21
N ILE A 890 -67.31 -2.25 -8.40
CA ILE A 890 -67.46 -3.63 -8.86
C ILE A 890 -68.90 -4.08 -8.66
N GLN A 891 -69.60 -4.39 -9.76
CA GLN A 891 -71.01 -4.80 -9.74
C GLN A 891 -71.22 -6.13 -10.43
N LEU A 892 -72.25 -6.86 -9.99
CA LEU A 892 -72.69 -8.08 -10.66
C LEU A 892 -73.51 -7.68 -11.88
N VAL A 893 -73.04 -8.00 -13.08
CA VAL A 893 -73.69 -7.69 -14.35
C VAL A 893 -74.06 -9.00 -15.04
N THR A 894 -75.33 -9.14 -15.43
CA THR A 894 -75.80 -10.31 -16.18
C THR A 894 -75.65 -10.04 -17.67
N SER A 895 -74.82 -10.84 -18.33
CA SER A 895 -74.61 -10.75 -19.77
C SER A 895 -75.92 -11.05 -20.53
N PRO A 896 -76.42 -10.12 -21.37
CA PRO A 896 -77.64 -10.34 -22.15
C PRO A 896 -77.50 -11.48 -23.17
N SER A 897 -76.28 -11.77 -23.63
CA SER A 897 -75.99 -12.78 -24.64
C SER A 897 -75.76 -14.18 -24.05
N THR A 898 -75.28 -14.28 -22.80
CA THR A 898 -74.93 -15.57 -22.18
C THR A 898 -75.77 -15.93 -20.95
N GLY A 899 -76.53 -14.98 -20.39
CA GLY A 899 -77.33 -15.17 -19.18
C GLY A 899 -76.51 -15.35 -17.89
N LYS A 900 -75.17 -15.33 -17.96
CA LYS A 900 -74.29 -15.47 -16.80
C LYS A 900 -74.13 -14.13 -16.07
N SER A 901 -74.24 -14.17 -14.75
CA SER A 901 -73.98 -13.03 -13.87
C SER A 901 -72.52 -13.04 -13.42
N GLU A 902 -71.78 -11.98 -13.73
CA GLU A 902 -70.36 -11.87 -13.41
C GLU A 902 -70.03 -10.50 -12.81
N LEU A 903 -69.07 -10.46 -11.89
CA LEU A 903 -68.52 -9.24 -11.32
C LEU A 903 -67.70 -8.51 -12.39
N ASN A 904 -68.03 -7.24 -12.60
CA ASN A 904 -67.37 -6.36 -13.55
C ASN A 904 -66.93 -5.07 -12.83
N LEU A 905 -65.71 -4.60 -13.11
CA LEU A 905 -65.31 -3.24 -12.76
C LEU A 905 -65.93 -2.28 -13.78
N LEU A 906 -66.78 -1.39 -13.28
CA LEU A 906 -67.38 -0.30 -14.03
C LEU A 906 -66.60 0.97 -13.68
N SER A 907 -66.03 1.63 -14.69
CA SER A 907 -65.25 2.86 -14.50
C SER A 907 -65.66 3.90 -15.53
N LYS A 908 -65.35 5.17 -15.25
CA LYS A 908 -65.61 6.29 -16.15
C LYS A 908 -64.32 6.98 -16.55
N ASP A 909 -64.28 7.55 -17.76
CA ASP A 909 -63.18 8.38 -18.20
C ASP A 909 -63.18 9.77 -17.55
N SER A 910 -62.23 10.64 -17.93
CA SER A 910 -62.09 11.99 -17.37
C SER A 910 -63.29 12.91 -17.67
N ASP A 911 -64.05 12.62 -18.72
CA ASP A 911 -65.20 13.41 -19.15
C ASP A 911 -66.53 12.82 -18.65
N GLY A 912 -66.47 11.67 -17.95
CA GLY A 912 -67.60 11.03 -17.28
C GLY A 912 -68.32 9.97 -18.11
N PHE A 913 -67.80 9.60 -19.29
CA PHE A 913 -68.32 8.52 -20.12
C PHE A 913 -67.89 7.15 -19.56
N ASP A 914 -68.72 6.14 -19.80
CA ASP A 914 -68.47 4.79 -19.32
C ASP A 914 -67.35 4.11 -20.14
N ASN A 915 -66.35 3.57 -19.46
CA ASN A 915 -65.35 2.69 -20.06
C ASN A 915 -65.91 1.27 -20.24
N ASP A 916 -65.28 0.49 -21.13
CA ASP A 916 -65.61 -0.93 -21.29
C ASP A 916 -65.51 -1.68 -19.95
N PRO A 917 -66.54 -2.44 -19.55
CA PRO A 917 -66.53 -3.23 -18.31
C PRO A 917 -65.38 -4.25 -18.29
N ILE A 918 -64.65 -4.29 -17.18
CA ILE A 918 -63.58 -5.29 -17.00
C ILE A 918 -64.12 -6.48 -16.23
N LEU A 919 -64.16 -7.64 -16.89
CA LEU A 919 -64.64 -8.88 -16.30
C LEU A 919 -63.69 -9.43 -15.23
N LEU A 920 -64.24 -9.69 -14.04
CA LEU A 920 -63.53 -10.20 -12.87
C LEU A 920 -64.06 -11.57 -12.39
N GLY A 921 -64.95 -12.25 -13.11
CA GLY A 921 -65.45 -13.59 -12.71
C GLY A 921 -66.70 -13.58 -11.84
N ALA A 922 -67.16 -14.73 -11.36
CA ALA A 922 -68.50 -14.87 -10.77
C ALA A 922 -68.56 -14.51 -9.28
N THR A 923 -67.50 -14.81 -8.53
CA THR A 923 -67.41 -14.58 -7.08
C THR A 923 -66.20 -13.71 -6.72
N LEU A 924 -66.21 -13.12 -5.51
CA LEU A 924 -65.06 -12.35 -5.01
C LEU A 924 -63.77 -13.19 -4.96
N PRO A 925 -63.77 -14.46 -4.49
CA PRO A 925 -62.59 -15.34 -4.58
C PRO A 925 -62.09 -15.53 -6.03
N GLU A 926 -62.99 -15.80 -6.98
CA GLU A 926 -62.61 -15.92 -8.39
C GLU A 926 -62.03 -14.62 -8.95
N SER A 927 -62.56 -13.47 -8.53
CA SER A 927 -62.02 -12.16 -8.92
C SER A 927 -60.58 -11.97 -8.48
N VAL A 928 -60.23 -12.43 -7.29
CA VAL A 928 -58.85 -12.37 -6.81
C VAL A 928 -57.93 -13.23 -7.68
N ASP A 929 -58.36 -14.42 -8.09
CA ASP A 929 -57.52 -15.31 -8.90
C ASP A 929 -57.36 -14.81 -10.35
N LYS A 930 -58.35 -14.05 -10.85
CA LYS A 930 -58.30 -13.38 -12.16
C LYS A 930 -57.59 -12.02 -12.15
N LEU A 931 -57.20 -11.49 -10.98
CA LEU A 931 -56.41 -10.26 -10.92
C LEU A 931 -55.06 -10.48 -11.59
N ASN A 932 -54.80 -9.64 -12.59
CA ASN A 932 -53.48 -9.40 -13.16
C ASN A 932 -53.03 -7.98 -12.82
N ILE A 933 -51.77 -7.66 -13.10
CA ILE A 933 -51.17 -6.35 -12.78
C ILE A 933 -51.98 -5.19 -13.38
N LYS A 934 -52.48 -5.34 -14.62
CA LYS A 934 -53.27 -4.32 -15.35
C LYS A 934 -54.58 -3.98 -14.63
N ASN A 935 -55.42 -4.99 -14.41
CA ASN A 935 -56.73 -4.81 -13.78
C ASN A 935 -56.57 -4.37 -12.32
N SER A 936 -55.55 -4.88 -11.62
CA SER A 936 -55.23 -4.48 -10.25
C SER A 936 -54.90 -2.99 -10.14
N SER A 937 -54.10 -2.44 -11.06
CA SER A 937 -53.80 -1.01 -11.08
C SER A 937 -55.03 -0.17 -11.38
N LEU A 938 -55.90 -0.60 -12.30
CA LEU A 938 -57.15 0.11 -12.62
C LEU A 938 -58.09 0.16 -11.42
N ILE A 939 -58.24 -0.97 -10.70
CA ILE A 939 -59.02 -1.04 -9.46
C ILE A 939 -58.44 -0.09 -8.41
N LYS A 940 -57.12 -0.12 -8.19
CA LYS A 940 -56.44 0.77 -7.22
C LYS A 940 -56.68 2.24 -7.55
N SER A 941 -56.47 2.65 -8.80
CA SER A 941 -56.67 4.04 -9.25
C SER A 941 -58.12 4.48 -9.09
N GLU A 942 -59.08 3.64 -9.47
CA GLU A 942 -60.50 3.96 -9.36
C GLU A 942 -60.96 4.06 -7.90
N VAL A 943 -60.50 3.14 -7.04
CA VAL A 943 -60.75 3.20 -5.61
C VAL A 943 -60.18 4.48 -5.01
N GLN A 944 -58.93 4.83 -5.32
CA GLN A 944 -58.31 6.06 -4.81
C GLN A 944 -59.09 7.30 -5.25
N ARG A 945 -59.50 7.35 -6.52
CA ARG A 945 -60.32 8.44 -7.07
C ARG A 945 -61.65 8.58 -6.31
N ILE A 946 -62.37 7.48 -6.12
CA ILE A 946 -63.66 7.46 -5.41
C ILE A 946 -63.48 7.84 -3.94
N LEU A 947 -62.46 7.32 -3.26
CA LEU A 947 -62.19 7.64 -1.86
C LEU A 947 -61.89 9.13 -1.68
N GLN A 948 -61.06 9.70 -2.55
CA GLN A 948 -60.70 11.12 -2.51
C GLN A 948 -61.89 12.05 -2.78
N GLN A 949 -62.81 11.67 -3.67
CA GLN A 949 -63.97 12.49 -4.03
C GLN A 949 -65.13 12.37 -3.04
N ASN A 950 -65.43 11.14 -2.58
CA ASN A 950 -66.73 10.83 -1.96
C ASN A 950 -66.63 10.42 -0.48
N TYR A 951 -65.46 10.00 0.01
CA TYR A 951 -65.29 9.36 1.33
C TYR A 951 -64.28 10.09 2.24
N GLN A 952 -64.13 11.40 2.08
CA GLN A 952 -63.34 12.26 2.99
C GLN A 952 -64.00 12.41 4.39
N HIS A 953 -65.34 12.29 4.48
CA HIS A 953 -66.09 12.46 5.71
C HIS A 953 -66.10 11.20 6.59
N VAL A 954 -65.82 11.34 7.88
CA VAL A 954 -65.66 10.23 8.84
C VAL A 954 -66.88 9.29 8.88
N ASP A 955 -68.11 9.81 8.79
CA ASP A 955 -69.30 8.97 8.82
C ASP A 955 -69.44 8.09 7.56
N LYS A 956 -69.09 8.61 6.39
CA LYS A 956 -69.05 7.81 5.14
C LYS A 956 -67.95 6.76 5.20
N GLN A 957 -66.81 7.08 5.83
CA GLN A 957 -65.77 6.09 6.09
C GLN A 957 -66.26 4.97 7.02
N LYS A 958 -67.04 5.28 8.06
CA LYS A 958 -67.64 4.26 8.95
C LYS A 958 -68.62 3.37 8.21
N GLU A 959 -69.50 3.93 7.37
CA GLU A 959 -70.41 3.14 6.53
C GLU A 959 -69.64 2.20 5.60
N LEU A 960 -68.60 2.72 4.95
CA LEU A 960 -67.76 1.91 4.06
C LEU A 960 -67.05 0.77 4.82
N VAL A 961 -66.53 1.05 6.01
CA VAL A 961 -65.94 0.01 6.89
C VAL A 961 -66.98 -1.06 7.27
N ALA A 962 -68.23 -0.67 7.56
CA ALA A 962 -69.30 -1.62 7.84
C ALA A 962 -69.60 -2.51 6.62
N GLN A 963 -69.60 -1.95 5.42
CA GLN A 963 -69.78 -2.73 4.18
C GLN A 963 -68.62 -3.70 3.93
N ILE A 964 -67.37 -3.31 4.20
CA ILE A 964 -66.21 -4.22 4.11
C ILE A 964 -66.37 -5.39 5.08
N LEU A 965 -66.83 -5.14 6.30
CA LEU A 965 -67.11 -6.20 7.28
C LEU A 965 -68.18 -7.16 6.77
N VAL A 966 -69.26 -6.65 6.17
CA VAL A 966 -70.31 -7.50 5.55
C VAL A 966 -69.72 -8.38 4.45
N LEU A 967 -68.86 -7.84 3.57
CA LEU A 967 -68.23 -8.63 2.51
C LEU A 967 -67.34 -9.74 3.07
N VAL A 968 -66.50 -9.43 4.07
CA VAL A 968 -65.58 -10.41 4.69
C VAL A 968 -66.35 -11.50 5.45
N GLU A 969 -67.40 -11.11 6.18
CA GLU A 969 -68.26 -12.05 6.90
C GLU A 969 -69.10 -12.91 5.94
N GLY A 970 -69.48 -12.37 4.78
CA GLY A 970 -70.10 -13.13 3.69
C GLY A 970 -69.19 -14.26 3.18
N ILE A 971 -67.90 -13.99 2.97
CA ILE A 971 -66.92 -15.05 2.60
C ILE A 971 -66.85 -16.16 3.66
N LYS A 972 -66.95 -15.80 4.95
CA LYS A 972 -66.98 -16.79 6.03
C LYS A 972 -68.21 -17.68 5.93
N ALA A 973 -69.38 -17.07 5.77
CA ALA A 973 -70.66 -17.77 5.77
C ALA A 973 -70.85 -18.62 4.51
N ASP A 974 -70.62 -18.03 3.34
CA ASP A 974 -71.01 -18.59 2.05
C ASP A 974 -69.96 -19.55 1.46
N GLU A 975 -68.66 -19.21 1.61
CA GLU A 975 -67.55 -19.94 0.96
C GLU A 975 -66.78 -20.84 1.94
N CYS A 976 -66.82 -20.53 3.24
CA CYS A 976 -66.05 -21.26 4.28
C CYS A 976 -66.92 -22.02 5.27
N GLN A 977 -68.24 -22.07 5.08
CA GLN A 977 -69.20 -22.76 5.97
C GLN A 977 -69.07 -22.38 7.45
N GLY A 978 -68.67 -21.13 7.74
CA GLY A 978 -68.47 -20.63 9.10
C GLY A 978 -67.09 -20.90 9.71
N ASP A 979 -66.17 -21.62 9.04
CA ASP A 979 -64.85 -21.95 9.58
C ASP A 979 -63.91 -20.73 9.62
N ILE A 980 -63.61 -20.25 10.83
CA ILE A 980 -62.68 -19.14 11.06
C ILE A 980 -61.22 -19.51 10.78
N ASN A 981 -60.91 -20.81 10.72
CA ASN A 981 -59.56 -21.30 10.44
C ASN A 981 -59.30 -21.54 8.95
N ALA A 982 -60.33 -21.49 8.11
CA ALA A 982 -60.22 -21.66 6.67
C ALA A 982 -59.18 -20.69 6.08
N PRO A 983 -58.20 -21.16 5.30
CA PRO A 983 -57.17 -20.31 4.71
C PRO A 983 -57.74 -19.14 3.87
N LEU A 984 -58.84 -19.39 3.16
CA LEU A 984 -59.55 -18.37 2.38
C LEU A 984 -60.12 -17.25 3.26
N TYR A 985 -60.80 -17.58 4.35
CA TYR A 985 -61.32 -16.58 5.29
C TYR A 985 -60.19 -15.79 5.95
N LYS A 986 -59.10 -16.43 6.38
CA LYS A 986 -57.93 -15.72 6.95
C LYS A 986 -57.37 -14.68 5.98
N ARG A 987 -57.21 -15.06 4.71
CA ARG A 987 -56.74 -14.17 3.64
C ARG A 987 -57.66 -12.96 3.46
N PHE A 988 -58.97 -13.17 3.38
CA PHE A 988 -59.95 -12.07 3.23
C PHE A 988 -60.09 -11.21 4.49
N ASN A 989 -59.96 -11.79 5.69
CA ASN A 989 -59.99 -11.06 6.96
C ASN A 989 -58.76 -10.15 7.12
N GLU A 990 -57.57 -10.64 6.80
CA GLU A 990 -56.36 -9.81 6.78
C GLU A 990 -56.48 -8.67 5.77
N ALA A 991 -56.97 -8.96 4.56
CA ALA A 991 -57.20 -7.93 3.55
C ALA A 991 -58.28 -6.92 3.94
N GLY A 992 -59.34 -7.36 4.63
CA GLY A 992 -60.36 -6.48 5.20
C GLY A 992 -59.77 -5.50 6.22
N LYS A 993 -58.90 -5.98 7.12
CA LYS A 993 -58.17 -5.11 8.07
C LYS A 993 -57.29 -4.09 7.35
N LEU A 994 -56.62 -4.48 6.27
CA LEU A 994 -55.83 -3.56 5.44
C LEU A 994 -56.72 -2.55 4.70
N ALA A 995 -57.86 -2.98 4.16
CA ALA A 995 -58.83 -2.09 3.53
C ALA A 995 -59.31 -0.98 4.48
N VAL A 996 -59.57 -1.33 5.75
CA VAL A 996 -59.92 -0.34 6.79
C VAL A 996 -58.82 0.69 7.02
N LYS A 997 -57.54 0.27 7.03
CA LYS A 997 -56.41 1.21 7.13
C LYS A 997 -56.35 2.15 5.93
N ILE A 998 -56.55 1.62 4.71
CA ILE A 998 -56.55 2.40 3.46
C ILE A 998 -57.64 3.47 3.51
N ILE A 999 -58.85 3.11 3.95
CA ILE A 999 -59.99 4.05 4.07
C ILE A 999 -59.69 5.18 5.08
N ARG A 1000 -58.97 4.88 6.16
CA ARG A 1000 -58.62 5.86 7.21
C ARG A 1000 -57.41 6.74 6.89
N GLY A 1001 -56.64 6.40 5.84
CA GLY A 1001 -55.36 7.06 5.55
C GLY A 1001 -54.21 6.61 6.43
N ASP A 1002 -54.35 5.47 7.12
CA ASP A 1002 -53.36 4.89 8.04
C ASP A 1002 -52.48 3.81 7.37
N ALA A 1003 -52.62 3.62 6.06
CA ALA A 1003 -52.04 2.50 5.30
C ALA A 1003 -50.67 2.78 4.70
#